data_AF-A0A7J6DQQ5-F1
#
_entry.id   AF-A0A7J6DQQ5-F1
#
_cell.length_a   1.000
_cell.length_b   1.000
_cell.length_c   1.000
_cell.angle_alpha   90.00
_cell.angle_beta   90.00
_cell.angle_gamma   90.00
#
_symmetry.space_group_name_H-M   'P 1'
#
loop_
_entity.id
_entity.type
_entity.pdbx_description
1 polymer ?
#
loop_
_entity_poly.entity_id
_entity_poly.type
_entity_poly.pdbx_seq_one_letter_code
_entity_poly.pdbx_strand_id
1 'polypeptide(L)'
;MSCREGLMSPQTETKASVGFKAGVKDYKLTYYTPEYQTKDTDILAAFRVTPQPGVPPEEAGAAVAAESSTGTWTTVWTDGLTSLDRYKGRCYHIEPVAGEENQFIAYVAYPLDLFEEGSVTNMFTSIVGNVFGFKALRALRLEDLRIPTSYTKTFQGPPHGIQVERDKLNKYGRPLLGCTIKPKLGLSAKNYGRAVYECLRGGLDFTKDDENVNSQPFMRWRDRFLFCAEAIYKSQSETGEIKGHYLNATAGTCEEMMKRAVFARELGVPIVMHDYLTGGFTANTSLAHYCRDNGLLLHIHRAMHAVIDRQKNHGIHFRVLAKALRMSGGDHIHSGTVVGKLEGEREITLGFVDLLRDDFIEKDRSRGIYFTQDWVSLPGVLPVASGGIHVWHMPALTEIFGDDSVLQFGGGTLGHPWGNAPGAVANRVALEACVQARNEGRDLAREGNEIIREACKWSPELAAACEVWKEIKFEFEAMDTLVLEYRCGLSKSINSLGDPIENTSVNEDQIRNDMDKDIPSGNDSDNSNYSNVDHLIGVSYLNNVSKTDDPRYDHYVYDTKYSTWDPMDEDMVSLDPIEFHSEEEPYKERVDSYQRKTGLTEAVQTGTGQLNGIPVAIGVMDFQFMGGSMGSVVGEKITRLIEYATNQNLPLILVCASGGARMQEGSLSLMQMAKISSALYDYQSNK
;
A
#
# COMPACT_ATOMS: atom_id res chain seq x y z
N MET A 1 -10.50 -20.86 -73.54
CA MET A 1 -9.78 -21.74 -72.60
C MET A 1 -8.87 -20.83 -71.80
N SER A 2 -9.27 -20.22 -70.67
CA SER A 2 -9.95 -20.78 -69.49
C SER A 2 -9.32 -22.11 -69.03
N CYS A 3 -8.58 -22.04 -67.91
CA CYS A 3 -8.22 -23.11 -66.97
C CYS A 3 -7.31 -22.57 -65.84
N ARG A 4 -7.77 -21.57 -65.09
CA ARG A 4 -7.23 -21.17 -63.76
C ARG A 4 -8.33 -20.64 -62.82
N GLU A 5 -9.51 -21.26 -62.88
CA GLU A 5 -10.52 -21.19 -61.82
C GLU A 5 -10.54 -22.55 -61.13
N GLY A 6 -10.46 -22.59 -59.79
CA GLY A 6 -10.39 -23.84 -59.03
C GLY A 6 -9.05 -24.13 -58.35
N LEU A 7 -8.42 -23.13 -57.71
CA LEU A 7 -7.50 -23.40 -56.61
C LEU A 7 -8.31 -23.46 -55.31
N MET A 8 -8.17 -24.57 -54.60
CA MET A 8 -8.92 -24.94 -53.39
C MET A 8 -8.86 -23.84 -52.33
N SER A 9 -9.98 -23.62 -51.63
CA SER A 9 -9.94 -23.04 -50.27
C SER A 9 -8.97 -23.87 -49.42
N PRO A 10 -8.10 -23.26 -48.58
CA PRO A 10 -7.17 -24.02 -47.75
C PRO A 10 -7.93 -25.08 -46.94
N GLN A 11 -7.48 -26.34 -46.98
CA GLN A 11 -8.15 -27.45 -46.27
C GLN A 11 -8.16 -27.29 -44.73
N THR A 12 -7.46 -26.27 -44.22
CA THR A 12 -7.34 -25.88 -42.81
C THR A 12 -8.14 -24.62 -42.45
N GLU A 13 -8.91 -24.04 -43.38
CA GLU A 13 -9.67 -22.82 -43.13
C GLU A 13 -10.89 -23.08 -42.23
N THR A 14 -10.81 -22.61 -40.97
CA THR A 14 -11.92 -22.69 -40.03
C THR A 14 -13.07 -21.82 -40.48
N LYS A 15 -14.28 -22.39 -40.56
CA LYS A 15 -15.52 -21.63 -40.75
C LYS A 15 -15.87 -20.83 -39.50
N ALA A 16 -15.18 -19.71 -39.29
CA ALA A 16 -15.52 -18.73 -38.27
C ALA A 16 -16.95 -18.21 -38.48
N SER A 17 -17.61 -17.82 -37.39
CA SER A 17 -18.97 -17.28 -37.42
C SER A 17 -19.06 -16.01 -38.28
N VAL A 18 -20.20 -15.83 -38.95
CA VAL A 18 -20.49 -14.64 -39.77
C VAL A 18 -20.30 -13.37 -38.91
N GLY A 19 -19.41 -12.47 -39.35
CA GLY A 19 -19.11 -11.22 -38.66
C GLY A 19 -17.76 -11.16 -37.92
N PHE A 20 -17.02 -12.26 -37.80
CA PHE A 20 -15.64 -12.20 -37.29
C PHE A 20 -14.73 -11.39 -38.22
N LYS A 21 -13.99 -10.43 -37.64
CA LYS A 21 -12.91 -9.69 -38.31
C LYS A 21 -11.71 -9.65 -37.37
N ALA A 22 -10.63 -10.34 -37.76
CA ALA A 22 -9.36 -10.34 -37.04
C ALA A 22 -8.74 -8.93 -37.00
N GLY A 23 -7.98 -8.66 -35.92
CA GLY A 23 -7.25 -7.42 -35.73
C GLY A 23 -7.38 -6.84 -34.33
N VAL A 24 -6.44 -5.94 -34.00
CA VAL A 24 -6.41 -5.14 -32.77
C VAL A 24 -7.50 -4.07 -32.81
N LYS A 25 -8.12 -3.80 -31.66
CA LYS A 25 -9.12 -2.75 -31.44
C LYS A 25 -8.99 -2.25 -30.00
N ASP A 26 -9.33 -1.00 -29.77
CA ASP A 26 -9.48 -0.41 -28.43
C ASP A 26 -10.41 -1.25 -27.53
N TYR A 27 -9.98 -1.55 -26.30
CA TYR A 27 -10.76 -2.29 -25.32
C TYR A 27 -12.07 -1.57 -24.95
N LYS A 28 -12.06 -0.23 -24.93
CA LYS A 28 -13.22 0.60 -24.59
C LYS A 28 -14.44 0.35 -25.49
N LEU A 29 -14.26 -0.18 -26.70
CA LEU A 29 -15.36 -0.50 -27.60
C LEU A 29 -16.22 -1.69 -27.12
N THR A 30 -15.73 -2.48 -26.17
CA THR A 30 -16.39 -3.72 -25.70
C THR A 30 -16.52 -3.78 -24.17
N TYR A 31 -15.52 -3.25 -23.45
CA TYR A 31 -15.34 -3.42 -22.00
C TYR A 31 -15.53 -2.11 -21.18
N TYR A 32 -15.65 -0.95 -21.83
CA TYR A 32 -16.17 0.27 -21.20
C TYR A 32 -17.67 0.37 -21.48
N THR A 33 -18.50 0.24 -20.45
CA THR A 33 -19.96 0.21 -20.56
C THR A 33 -20.56 1.09 -19.45
N PRO A 34 -20.45 2.43 -19.56
CA PRO A 34 -20.86 3.37 -18.51
C PRO A 34 -22.36 3.33 -18.19
N GLU A 35 -23.18 2.78 -19.09
CA GLU A 35 -24.60 2.52 -18.91
C GLU A 35 -24.94 1.20 -18.19
N TYR A 36 -23.94 0.36 -17.85
CA TYR A 36 -24.18 -0.92 -17.20
C TYR A 36 -24.66 -0.75 -15.74
N GLN A 37 -25.85 -1.25 -15.46
CA GLN A 37 -26.37 -1.38 -14.10
C GLN A 37 -25.80 -2.65 -13.47
N THR A 38 -25.08 -2.48 -12.36
CA THR A 38 -24.50 -3.59 -11.60
C THR A 38 -25.58 -4.48 -11.00
N LYS A 39 -25.30 -5.79 -10.91
CA LYS A 39 -26.22 -6.77 -10.31
C LYS A 39 -25.82 -7.06 -8.86
N ASP A 40 -26.78 -7.53 -8.07
CA ASP A 40 -26.51 -8.00 -6.70
C ASP A 40 -25.57 -9.21 -6.67
N THR A 41 -25.49 -9.97 -7.77
CA THR A 41 -24.58 -11.11 -7.94
C THR A 41 -23.18 -10.75 -8.45
N ASP A 42 -22.94 -9.53 -8.95
CA ASP A 42 -21.63 -9.18 -9.53
C ASP A 42 -20.57 -9.02 -8.43
N ILE A 43 -19.33 -9.45 -8.67
CA ILE A 43 -18.19 -8.96 -7.88
C ILE A 43 -17.85 -7.57 -8.41
N LEU A 44 -17.73 -6.56 -7.55
CA LEU A 44 -17.33 -5.21 -7.94
C LEU A 44 -15.91 -4.95 -7.44
N ALA A 45 -15.10 -4.25 -8.24
CA ALA A 45 -13.75 -3.82 -7.86
C ALA A 45 -13.58 -2.32 -8.09
N ALA A 46 -12.90 -1.66 -7.15
CA ALA A 46 -12.44 -0.28 -7.30
C ALA A 46 -10.92 -0.30 -7.52
N PHE A 47 -10.47 0.04 -8.72
CA PHE A 47 -9.06 0.16 -9.04
C PHE A 47 -8.64 1.63 -9.11
N ARG A 48 -7.64 2.03 -8.34
CA ARG A 48 -6.88 3.26 -8.61
C ARG A 48 -5.96 2.98 -9.79
N VAL A 49 -6.16 3.70 -10.89
CA VAL A 49 -5.44 3.55 -12.15
C VAL A 49 -4.62 4.80 -12.42
N THR A 50 -3.34 4.64 -12.77
CA THR A 50 -2.49 5.68 -13.34
C THR A 50 -2.12 5.28 -14.76
N PRO A 51 -2.78 5.81 -15.80
CA PRO A 51 -2.43 5.53 -17.20
C PRO A 51 -1.03 6.02 -17.58
N GLN A 52 -0.48 5.52 -18.68
CA GLN A 52 0.64 6.19 -19.37
C GLN A 52 0.14 7.46 -20.09
N PRO A 53 1.01 8.46 -20.31
CA PRO A 53 0.69 9.63 -21.13
C PRO A 53 0.16 9.21 -22.52
N GLY A 54 -0.96 9.81 -22.93
CA GLY A 54 -1.64 9.49 -24.18
C GLY A 54 -2.57 8.28 -24.14
N VAL A 55 -2.66 7.54 -23.01
CA VAL A 55 -3.66 6.48 -22.81
C VAL A 55 -4.90 7.08 -22.13
N PRO A 56 -6.08 7.10 -22.78
CA PRO A 56 -7.31 7.61 -22.16
C PRO A 56 -7.73 6.77 -20.93
N PRO A 57 -8.34 7.38 -19.90
CA PRO A 57 -8.76 6.66 -18.70
C PRO A 57 -9.82 5.58 -19.01
N GLU A 58 -10.71 5.82 -19.98
CA GLU A 58 -11.71 4.84 -20.43
C GLU A 58 -11.05 3.59 -21.03
N GLU A 59 -9.98 3.78 -21.81
CA GLU A 59 -9.21 2.68 -22.40
C GLU A 59 -8.40 1.94 -21.34
N ALA A 60 -7.81 2.66 -20.37
CA ALA A 60 -7.09 2.07 -19.25
C ALA A 60 -8.02 1.21 -18.37
N GLY A 61 -9.21 1.74 -18.00
CA GLY A 61 -10.21 1.01 -17.23
C GLY A 61 -10.81 -0.18 -18.00
N ALA A 62 -11.04 -0.02 -19.31
CA ALA A 62 -11.49 -1.11 -20.18
C ALA A 62 -10.44 -2.21 -20.33
N ALA A 63 -9.15 -1.87 -20.46
CA ALA A 63 -8.06 -2.82 -20.54
C ALA A 63 -7.93 -3.66 -19.25
N VAL A 64 -8.04 -3.02 -18.08
CA VAL A 64 -8.13 -3.72 -16.78
C VAL A 64 -9.33 -4.67 -16.80
N ALA A 65 -10.54 -4.18 -17.13
CA ALA A 65 -11.74 -5.02 -17.14
C ALA A 65 -11.67 -6.19 -18.14
N ALA A 66 -11.02 -6.01 -19.29
CA ALA A 66 -10.85 -7.02 -20.32
C ALA A 66 -9.93 -8.16 -19.86
N GLU A 67 -8.70 -7.83 -19.49
CA GLU A 67 -7.64 -8.83 -19.22
C GLU A 67 -7.62 -9.35 -17.77
N SER A 68 -8.64 -8.98 -16.98
CA SER A 68 -9.03 -9.63 -15.73
C SER A 68 -10.34 -10.44 -15.85
N SER A 69 -10.87 -10.60 -17.08
CA SER A 69 -12.09 -11.41 -17.33
C SER A 69 -11.95 -12.34 -18.54
N THR A 70 -12.16 -11.84 -19.76
CA THR A 70 -12.29 -12.65 -20.99
C THR A 70 -11.51 -12.11 -22.19
N GLY A 71 -10.93 -10.91 -22.09
CA GLY A 71 -10.32 -10.21 -23.21
C GLY A 71 -8.85 -10.55 -23.43
N THR A 72 -8.37 -10.18 -24.62
CA THR A 72 -6.93 -10.16 -24.96
C THR A 72 -6.66 -9.09 -26.02
N TRP A 73 -5.38 -8.80 -26.30
CA TRP A 73 -4.89 -7.73 -27.18
C TRP A 73 -5.38 -7.71 -28.64
N THR A 74 -6.09 -8.74 -29.12
CA THR A 74 -6.59 -8.82 -30.50
C THR A 74 -7.91 -9.59 -30.57
N THR A 75 -8.75 -9.28 -31.57
CA THR A 75 -10.06 -9.95 -31.74
C THR A 75 -9.85 -11.44 -32.03
N VAL A 76 -10.43 -12.34 -31.22
CA VAL A 76 -10.37 -13.79 -31.41
C VAL A 76 -11.73 -14.34 -31.87
N TRP A 77 -11.73 -15.30 -32.81
CA TRP A 77 -12.97 -15.83 -33.38
C TRP A 77 -13.76 -16.70 -32.40
N THR A 78 -13.08 -17.22 -31.37
CA THR A 78 -13.63 -18.05 -30.29
C THR A 78 -14.63 -17.30 -29.42
N ASP A 79 -14.62 -15.96 -29.41
CA ASP A 79 -15.66 -15.15 -28.76
C ASP A 79 -17.06 -15.48 -29.31
N GLY A 80 -17.13 -15.83 -30.61
CA GLY A 80 -18.37 -16.27 -31.27
C GLY A 80 -18.86 -17.67 -30.89
N LEU A 81 -18.11 -18.42 -30.07
CA LEU A 81 -18.51 -19.71 -29.51
C LEU A 81 -19.13 -19.57 -28.09
N THR A 82 -19.11 -18.36 -27.53
CA THR A 82 -19.60 -18.07 -26.17
C THR A 82 -20.51 -16.83 -26.19
N SER A 83 -21.12 -16.52 -25.04
CA SER A 83 -21.87 -15.27 -24.86
C SER A 83 -20.95 -14.24 -24.20
N LEU A 84 -20.19 -13.50 -25.01
CA LEU A 84 -19.29 -12.46 -24.50
C LEU A 84 -20.02 -11.45 -23.60
N ASP A 85 -21.24 -11.03 -23.97
CA ASP A 85 -22.05 -10.12 -23.15
C ASP A 85 -22.54 -10.71 -21.83
N ARG A 86 -22.53 -12.04 -21.65
CA ARG A 86 -22.72 -12.67 -20.34
C ARG A 86 -21.44 -12.57 -19.51
N TYR A 87 -20.31 -13.01 -20.06
CA TYR A 87 -19.08 -13.28 -19.30
C TYR A 87 -18.11 -12.10 -19.17
N LYS A 88 -18.12 -11.11 -20.06
CA LYS A 88 -17.17 -10.00 -20.01
C LYS A 88 -17.23 -9.24 -18.68
N GLY A 89 -16.07 -8.85 -18.16
CA GLY A 89 -15.95 -7.78 -17.18
C GLY A 89 -16.39 -6.45 -17.79
N ARG A 90 -16.83 -5.51 -16.95
CA ARG A 90 -17.37 -4.22 -17.39
C ARG A 90 -16.81 -3.08 -16.55
N CYS A 91 -15.97 -2.24 -17.14
CA CYS A 91 -15.65 -0.94 -16.56
C CYS A 91 -16.89 -0.05 -16.73
N TYR A 92 -17.64 0.14 -15.64
CA TYR A 92 -18.97 0.77 -15.68
C TYR A 92 -18.97 2.20 -15.11
N HIS A 93 -17.90 2.61 -14.43
CA HIS A 93 -17.75 3.98 -13.97
C HIS A 93 -16.27 4.33 -13.79
N ILE A 94 -15.92 5.60 -14.01
CA ILE A 94 -14.59 6.15 -13.76
C ILE A 94 -14.77 7.54 -13.11
N GLU A 95 -14.09 7.78 -12.00
CA GLU A 95 -14.00 9.09 -11.34
C GLU A 95 -12.52 9.53 -11.26
N PRO A 96 -12.18 10.83 -11.41
CA PRO A 96 -10.84 11.32 -11.12
C PRO A 96 -10.56 11.27 -9.61
N VAL A 97 -9.30 11.06 -9.23
CA VAL A 97 -8.87 11.11 -7.84
C VAL A 97 -8.62 12.58 -7.44
N ALA A 98 -9.30 13.05 -6.39
CA ALA A 98 -9.10 14.43 -5.91
C ALA A 98 -7.63 14.66 -5.47
N GLY A 99 -7.05 15.78 -5.91
CA GLY A 99 -5.66 16.15 -5.64
C GLY A 99 -4.61 15.47 -6.52
N GLU A 100 -5.00 14.64 -7.48
CA GLU A 100 -4.10 13.89 -8.37
C GLU A 100 -4.44 14.17 -9.84
N GLU A 101 -3.50 14.67 -10.64
CA GLU A 101 -3.77 15.10 -12.02
C GLU A 101 -4.04 13.93 -12.98
N ASN A 102 -3.42 12.77 -12.72
CA ASN A 102 -3.37 11.63 -13.66
C ASN A 102 -3.75 10.30 -12.98
N GLN A 103 -4.55 10.34 -11.91
CA GLN A 103 -5.08 9.15 -11.24
C GLN A 103 -6.62 9.12 -11.29
N PHE A 104 -7.17 7.93 -11.49
CA PHE A 104 -8.61 7.69 -11.58
C PHE A 104 -9.00 6.48 -10.74
N ILE A 105 -10.22 6.43 -10.20
CA ILE A 105 -10.81 5.19 -9.72
C ILE A 105 -11.67 4.61 -10.84
N ALA A 106 -11.24 3.50 -11.43
CA ALA A 106 -12.01 2.72 -12.38
C ALA A 106 -12.79 1.62 -11.63
N TYR A 107 -14.11 1.61 -11.82
CA TYR A 107 -15.01 0.63 -11.21
C TYR A 107 -15.33 -0.46 -12.22
N VAL A 108 -15.00 -1.71 -11.86
CA VAL A 108 -15.19 -2.88 -12.71
C VAL A 108 -16.19 -3.84 -12.08
N ALA A 109 -17.18 -4.29 -12.86
CA ALA A 109 -18.14 -5.31 -12.48
C ALA A 109 -17.83 -6.63 -13.20
N TYR A 110 -17.75 -7.72 -12.44
CA TYR A 110 -17.47 -9.07 -12.90
C TYR A 110 -18.68 -9.98 -12.68
N PRO A 111 -19.19 -10.65 -13.71
CA PRO A 111 -20.23 -11.68 -13.57
C PRO A 111 -19.79 -12.79 -12.62
N LEU A 112 -20.72 -13.26 -11.77
CA LEU A 112 -20.47 -14.32 -10.78
C LEU A 112 -19.89 -15.59 -11.39
N ASP A 113 -20.39 -15.98 -12.57
CA ASP A 113 -20.02 -17.19 -13.32
C ASP A 113 -18.52 -17.30 -13.69
N LEU A 114 -17.74 -16.24 -13.50
CA LEU A 114 -16.29 -16.24 -13.72
C LEU A 114 -15.49 -16.89 -12.57
N PHE A 115 -16.09 -17.06 -11.40
CA PHE A 115 -15.38 -17.37 -10.16
C PHE A 115 -15.71 -18.75 -9.62
N GLU A 116 -14.66 -19.54 -9.35
CA GLU A 116 -14.76 -20.83 -8.66
C GLU A 116 -15.29 -20.64 -7.23
N GLU A 117 -16.30 -21.42 -6.87
CA GLU A 117 -16.95 -21.39 -5.55
C GLU A 117 -15.94 -21.71 -4.43
N GLY A 118 -15.94 -20.89 -3.37
CA GLY A 118 -15.04 -21.08 -2.22
C GLY A 118 -13.55 -20.79 -2.47
N SER A 119 -13.19 -20.23 -3.64
CA SER A 119 -11.80 -20.09 -4.08
C SER A 119 -11.32 -18.63 -4.16
N VAL A 120 -10.80 -18.13 -3.03
CA VAL A 120 -10.07 -16.84 -2.97
C VAL A 120 -8.87 -16.82 -3.94
N THR A 121 -8.23 -17.98 -4.14
CA THR A 121 -7.15 -18.17 -5.10
C THR A 121 -7.62 -17.83 -6.52
N ASN A 122 -8.71 -18.44 -6.99
CA ASN A 122 -9.28 -18.17 -8.32
C ASN A 122 -9.73 -16.71 -8.47
N MET A 123 -10.41 -16.16 -7.46
CA MET A 123 -10.83 -14.75 -7.45
C MET A 123 -9.66 -13.79 -7.69
N PHE A 124 -8.53 -13.99 -7.00
CA PHE A 124 -7.34 -13.17 -7.24
C PHE A 124 -6.63 -13.49 -8.56
N THR A 125 -6.59 -14.76 -9.01
CA THR A 125 -6.04 -15.11 -10.32
C THR A 125 -6.73 -14.32 -11.44
N SER A 126 -8.04 -14.13 -11.38
CA SER A 126 -8.77 -13.29 -12.33
C SER A 126 -8.52 -11.80 -12.09
N ILE A 127 -8.85 -11.27 -10.91
CA ILE A 127 -8.93 -9.81 -10.67
C ILE A 127 -7.54 -9.13 -10.65
N VAL A 128 -6.50 -9.80 -10.14
CA VAL A 128 -5.16 -9.19 -9.96
C VAL A 128 -4.03 -9.93 -10.66
N GLY A 129 -4.32 -11.01 -11.40
CA GLY A 129 -3.29 -11.89 -11.97
C GLY A 129 -2.32 -11.20 -12.94
N ASN A 130 -2.84 -10.59 -14.01
CA ASN A 130 -2.01 -10.03 -15.09
C ASN A 130 -2.02 -8.50 -15.17
N VAL A 131 -3.14 -7.86 -14.80
CA VAL A 131 -3.42 -6.44 -15.09
C VAL A 131 -2.44 -5.45 -14.44
N PHE A 132 -1.75 -5.84 -13.37
CA PHE A 132 -0.72 -5.02 -12.71
C PHE A 132 0.57 -4.89 -13.52
N GLY A 133 0.82 -5.79 -14.48
CA GLY A 133 1.97 -5.77 -15.39
C GLY A 133 1.72 -5.02 -16.71
N PHE A 134 0.59 -4.33 -16.87
CA PHE A 134 0.20 -3.72 -18.14
C PHE A 134 1.06 -2.51 -18.52
N LYS A 135 1.77 -2.59 -19.64
CA LYS A 135 2.63 -1.50 -20.15
C LYS A 135 1.90 -0.16 -20.37
N ALA A 136 0.59 -0.21 -20.65
CA ALA A 136 -0.25 0.98 -20.83
C ALA A 136 -0.57 1.70 -19.51
N LEU A 137 -0.25 1.10 -18.36
CA LEU A 137 -0.40 1.67 -17.02
C LEU A 137 0.98 1.99 -16.44
N ARG A 138 1.09 3.11 -15.73
CA ARG A 138 2.23 3.43 -14.86
C ARG A 138 2.10 2.77 -13.50
N ALA A 139 0.89 2.76 -12.97
CA ALA A 139 0.55 2.11 -11.72
C ALA A 139 -0.91 1.66 -11.71
N LEU A 140 -1.19 0.64 -10.89
CA LEU A 140 -2.51 0.10 -10.64
C LEU A 140 -2.56 -0.31 -9.18
N ARG A 141 -3.63 0.06 -8.46
CA ARG A 141 -3.88 -0.41 -7.10
C ARG A 141 -5.32 -0.88 -6.96
N LEU A 142 -5.54 -2.10 -6.47
CA LEU A 142 -6.88 -2.57 -6.08
C LEU A 142 -7.19 -2.00 -4.70
N GLU A 143 -8.11 -1.04 -4.64
CA GLU A 143 -8.50 -0.34 -3.42
C GLU A 143 -9.53 -1.12 -2.62
N ASP A 144 -10.57 -1.67 -3.27
CA ASP A 144 -11.65 -2.40 -2.59
C ASP A 144 -12.36 -3.41 -3.50
N LEU A 145 -13.03 -4.38 -2.88
CA LEU A 145 -13.91 -5.35 -3.54
C LEU A 145 -15.30 -5.40 -2.87
N ARG A 146 -16.39 -5.41 -3.64
CA ARG A 146 -17.70 -5.87 -3.15
C ARG A 146 -17.83 -7.36 -3.42
N ILE A 147 -17.89 -8.16 -2.37
CA ILE A 147 -18.18 -9.58 -2.47
C ILE A 147 -19.71 -9.75 -2.39
N PRO A 148 -20.37 -10.32 -3.42
CA PRO A 148 -21.81 -10.52 -3.43
C PRO A 148 -22.19 -11.66 -2.48
N THR A 149 -23.37 -11.58 -1.86
CA THR A 149 -23.86 -12.54 -0.87
C THR A 149 -23.89 -13.98 -1.39
N SER A 150 -24.18 -14.15 -2.69
CA SER A 150 -24.14 -15.43 -3.41
C SER A 150 -22.74 -16.05 -3.44
N TYR A 151 -21.67 -15.26 -3.57
CA TYR A 151 -20.30 -15.75 -3.54
C TYR A 151 -19.83 -15.96 -2.09
N THR A 152 -20.14 -15.03 -1.17
CA THR A 152 -19.85 -15.15 0.27
C THR A 152 -20.34 -16.48 0.85
N LYS A 153 -21.53 -16.94 0.44
CA LYS A 153 -22.11 -18.21 0.90
C LYS A 153 -21.44 -19.49 0.36
N THR A 154 -20.49 -19.37 -0.55
CA THR A 154 -19.64 -20.50 -0.98
C THR A 154 -18.44 -20.74 -0.05
N PHE A 155 -18.13 -19.79 0.83
CA PHE A 155 -17.01 -19.87 1.77
C PHE A 155 -17.43 -20.36 3.15
N GLN A 156 -16.53 -21.08 3.82
CA GLN A 156 -16.72 -21.51 5.20
C GLN A 156 -16.44 -20.39 6.23
N GLY A 157 -15.58 -19.43 5.87
CA GLY A 157 -15.15 -18.34 6.74
C GLY A 157 -14.28 -18.78 7.92
N PRO A 158 -14.18 -17.95 8.97
CA PRO A 158 -13.36 -18.24 10.16
C PRO A 158 -13.72 -19.59 10.81
N PRO A 159 -12.75 -20.39 11.25
CA PRO A 159 -13.02 -21.69 11.88
C PRO A 159 -13.97 -21.64 13.08
N HIS A 160 -14.06 -20.53 13.79
CA HIS A 160 -14.92 -20.32 14.94
C HIS A 160 -15.49 -18.89 14.98
N GLY A 161 -14.65 -17.89 14.70
CA GLY A 161 -14.98 -16.48 14.79
C GLY A 161 -15.19 -15.96 16.23
N ILE A 162 -15.37 -14.64 16.34
CA ILE A 162 -15.33 -13.87 17.60
C ILE A 162 -16.13 -14.52 18.75
N GLN A 163 -17.42 -14.81 18.54
CA GLN A 163 -18.31 -15.29 19.60
C GLN A 163 -17.88 -16.66 20.15
N VAL A 164 -17.67 -17.65 19.25
CA VAL A 164 -17.30 -19.01 19.64
C VAL A 164 -15.90 -19.06 20.25
N GLU A 165 -14.99 -18.17 19.84
CA GLU A 165 -13.70 -18.03 20.52
C GLU A 165 -13.86 -17.54 21.98
N ARG A 166 -14.65 -16.48 22.21
CA ARG A 166 -14.90 -16.00 23.58
C ARG A 166 -15.50 -17.08 24.47
N ASP A 167 -16.44 -17.87 23.93
CA ASP A 167 -17.06 -18.99 24.63
C ASP A 167 -16.05 -20.11 24.94
N LYS A 168 -15.20 -20.48 23.96
CA LYS A 168 -14.11 -21.46 24.15
C LYS A 168 -13.10 -21.04 25.21
N LEU A 169 -12.82 -19.74 25.33
CA LEU A 169 -11.84 -19.18 26.27
C LEU A 169 -12.46 -18.79 27.62
N ASN A 170 -13.78 -18.66 27.69
CA ASN A 170 -14.53 -18.07 28.79
C ASN A 170 -14.06 -16.63 29.14
N LYS A 171 -13.97 -15.76 28.12
CA LYS A 171 -13.39 -14.40 28.26
C LYS A 171 -14.20 -13.32 27.52
N TYR A 172 -14.76 -12.40 28.30
CA TYR A 172 -15.72 -11.39 27.84
C TYR A 172 -15.40 -10.00 28.43
N GLY A 173 -15.98 -8.95 27.84
CA GLY A 173 -15.97 -7.58 28.38
C GLY A 173 -14.61 -6.87 28.38
N ARG A 174 -13.61 -7.41 27.66
CA ARG A 174 -12.32 -6.76 27.42
C ARG A 174 -11.64 -7.32 26.15
N PRO A 175 -10.67 -6.59 25.58
CA PRO A 175 -9.66 -7.14 24.68
C PRO A 175 -8.93 -8.34 25.27
N LEU A 176 -8.51 -9.26 24.42
CA LEU A 176 -7.59 -10.35 24.77
C LEU A 176 -6.14 -9.84 24.75
N LEU A 177 -5.29 -10.39 25.62
CA LEU A 177 -3.88 -10.00 25.73
C LEU A 177 -2.94 -11.09 25.23
N GLY A 178 -2.04 -10.72 24.32
CA GLY A 178 -1.04 -11.61 23.72
C GLY A 178 0.40 -11.10 23.84
N CYS A 179 1.36 -11.97 23.54
CA CYS A 179 2.79 -11.61 23.45
C CYS A 179 3.54 -12.54 22.47
N THR A 180 4.19 -11.96 21.47
CA THR A 180 5.16 -12.68 20.63
C THR A 180 6.45 -12.89 21.40
N ILE A 181 6.88 -14.15 21.54
CA ILE A 181 8.11 -14.48 22.27
C ILE A 181 9.35 -13.92 21.55
N LYS A 182 10.32 -13.40 22.33
CA LYS A 182 11.57 -12.77 21.86
C LYS A 182 12.79 -13.37 22.59
N PRO A 183 14.01 -13.33 22.00
CA PRO A 183 14.34 -12.83 20.67
C PRO A 183 13.65 -13.63 19.55
N LYS A 184 13.48 -12.97 18.40
CA LYS A 184 12.70 -13.48 17.25
C LYS A 184 13.15 -14.88 16.78
N LEU A 185 14.45 -15.15 16.83
CA LEU A 185 15.05 -16.45 16.57
C LEU A 185 16.18 -16.71 17.60
N GLY A 186 16.61 -17.96 17.72
CA GLY A 186 17.80 -18.35 18.50
C GLY A 186 17.54 -18.94 19.90
N LEU A 187 16.32 -18.83 20.44
CA LEU A 187 15.94 -19.56 21.66
C LEU A 187 15.84 -21.07 21.40
N SER A 188 16.28 -21.88 22.37
CA SER A 188 16.02 -23.32 22.39
C SER A 188 14.59 -23.62 22.84
N ALA A 189 14.05 -24.79 22.46
CA ALA A 189 12.67 -25.19 22.75
C ALA A 189 12.29 -25.07 24.23
N LYS A 190 13.16 -25.53 25.14
CA LYS A 190 12.93 -25.45 26.60
C LYS A 190 12.89 -24.00 27.11
N ASN A 191 13.78 -23.13 26.60
CA ASN A 191 13.79 -21.72 26.99
C ASN A 191 12.60 -20.96 26.39
N TYR A 192 12.11 -21.39 25.21
CA TYR A 192 10.85 -20.91 24.64
C TYR A 192 9.67 -21.21 25.55
N GLY A 193 9.50 -22.47 25.96
CA GLY A 193 8.47 -22.88 26.92
C GLY A 193 8.58 -22.13 28.26
N ARG A 194 9.80 -21.89 28.76
CA ARG A 194 10.02 -21.04 29.95
C ARG A 194 9.49 -19.62 29.75
N ALA A 195 9.81 -18.97 28.63
CA ALA A 195 9.32 -17.62 28.35
C ALA A 195 7.79 -17.56 28.23
N VAL A 196 7.19 -18.56 27.57
CA VAL A 196 5.72 -18.75 27.45
C VAL A 196 5.07 -18.87 28.83
N TYR A 197 5.59 -19.75 29.69
CA TYR A 197 5.07 -19.96 31.04
C TYR A 197 5.08 -18.67 31.87
N GLU A 198 6.19 -17.92 31.87
CA GLU A 198 6.32 -16.68 32.64
C GLU A 198 5.35 -15.60 32.15
N CYS A 199 5.12 -15.48 30.85
CA CYS A 199 4.14 -14.54 30.28
C CYS A 199 2.70 -14.92 30.63
N LEU A 200 2.32 -16.20 30.46
CA LEU A 200 0.95 -16.67 30.68
C LEU A 200 0.55 -16.64 32.17
N ARG A 201 1.45 -17.05 33.08
CA ARG A 201 1.19 -16.99 34.53
C ARG A 201 1.10 -15.56 35.06
N GLY A 202 1.71 -14.59 34.35
CA GLY A 202 1.66 -13.17 34.69
C GLY A 202 0.38 -12.46 34.23
N GLY A 203 -0.59 -13.16 33.62
CA GLY A 203 -1.92 -12.62 33.34
C GLY A 203 -2.25 -12.41 31.85
N LEU A 204 -1.34 -12.68 30.91
CA LEU A 204 -1.71 -12.72 29.49
C LEU A 204 -2.66 -13.89 29.21
N ASP A 205 -3.52 -13.73 28.22
CA ASP A 205 -4.39 -14.81 27.73
C ASP A 205 -3.60 -15.75 26.82
N PHE A 206 -2.72 -15.16 26.02
CA PHE A 206 -1.99 -15.82 24.96
C PHE A 206 -0.52 -15.42 24.90
N THR A 207 0.27 -16.30 24.30
CA THR A 207 1.57 -15.98 23.70
C THR A 207 1.60 -16.52 22.27
N LYS A 208 2.59 -16.18 21.46
CA LYS A 208 2.73 -16.73 20.11
C LYS A 208 4.15 -16.99 19.69
N ASP A 209 4.29 -17.96 18.78
CA ASP A 209 5.47 -18.07 17.93
C ASP A 209 5.68 -16.75 17.14
N ASP A 210 6.93 -16.39 16.89
CA ASP A 210 7.27 -15.35 15.90
C ASP A 210 6.97 -15.87 14.49
N GLU A 211 6.67 -15.02 13.50
CA GLU A 211 6.20 -15.52 12.18
C GLU A 211 7.23 -16.40 11.46
N ASN A 212 8.51 -16.12 11.67
CA ASN A 212 9.60 -16.92 11.12
C ASN A 212 10.11 -18.00 12.08
N VAL A 213 9.46 -18.25 13.22
CA VAL A 213 9.73 -19.42 14.08
C VAL A 213 8.94 -20.60 13.52
N ASN A 214 9.64 -21.49 12.81
CA ASN A 214 9.03 -22.66 12.18
C ASN A 214 9.71 -23.93 12.70
N SER A 215 10.82 -24.37 12.09
CA SER A 215 11.60 -25.55 12.53
C SER A 215 13.09 -25.45 12.20
N GLN A 216 13.75 -24.46 12.78
CA GLN A 216 15.17 -24.16 12.54
C GLN A 216 16.11 -25.14 13.30
N PRO A 217 17.41 -25.23 12.93
CA PRO A 217 18.37 -26.10 13.62
C PRO A 217 18.50 -25.86 15.13
N PHE A 218 18.33 -24.62 15.60
CA PHE A 218 18.39 -24.27 17.03
C PHE A 218 17.12 -24.67 17.82
N MET A 219 15.99 -24.93 17.15
CA MET A 219 14.71 -25.27 17.77
C MET A 219 13.79 -25.95 16.75
N ARG A 220 13.70 -27.28 16.82
CA ARG A 220 12.76 -28.06 16.00
C ARG A 220 11.33 -27.88 16.53
N TRP A 221 10.37 -27.92 15.62
CA TRP A 221 8.98 -27.59 15.92
C TRP A 221 8.37 -28.51 16.98
N ARG A 222 8.63 -29.82 16.93
CA ARG A 222 8.01 -30.80 17.82
C ARG A 222 8.42 -30.61 19.29
N ASP A 223 9.70 -30.33 19.53
CA ASP A 223 10.21 -30.05 20.88
C ASP A 223 9.62 -28.75 21.43
N ARG A 224 9.50 -27.71 20.59
CA ARG A 224 8.87 -26.44 20.97
C ARG A 224 7.41 -26.65 21.36
N PHE A 225 6.65 -27.40 20.54
CA PHE A 225 5.24 -27.68 20.79
C PHE A 225 5.04 -28.39 22.14
N LEU A 226 5.91 -29.35 22.48
CA LEU A 226 5.88 -30.05 23.77
C LEU A 226 6.14 -29.11 24.97
N PHE A 227 7.23 -28.31 24.95
CA PHE A 227 7.53 -27.39 26.05
C PHE A 227 6.55 -26.22 26.15
N CYS A 228 5.95 -25.78 25.03
CA CYS A 228 4.87 -24.80 25.05
C CYS A 228 3.57 -25.39 25.63
N ALA A 229 3.22 -26.65 25.32
CA ALA A 229 2.06 -27.32 25.92
C ALA A 229 2.22 -27.49 27.45
N GLU A 230 3.41 -27.90 27.92
CA GLU A 230 3.74 -27.93 29.36
C GLU A 230 3.50 -26.55 30.00
N ALA A 231 4.01 -25.49 29.36
CA ALA A 231 3.89 -24.12 29.84
C ALA A 231 2.43 -23.59 29.88
N ILE A 232 1.62 -23.93 28.86
CA ILE A 232 0.18 -23.62 28.83
C ILE A 232 -0.50 -24.27 30.02
N TYR A 233 -0.44 -25.60 30.15
CA TYR A 233 -1.21 -26.30 31.18
C TYR A 233 -0.74 -25.95 32.59
N LYS A 234 0.57 -25.72 32.78
CA LYS A 234 1.10 -25.26 34.06
C LYS A 234 0.55 -23.88 34.44
N SER A 235 0.65 -22.89 33.56
CA SER A 235 0.14 -21.54 33.83
C SER A 235 -1.39 -21.50 33.98
N GLN A 236 -2.14 -22.30 33.22
CA GLN A 236 -3.57 -22.51 33.40
C GLN A 236 -3.90 -23.11 34.77
N SER A 237 -3.15 -24.11 35.24
CA SER A 237 -3.35 -24.71 36.57
C SER A 237 -3.04 -23.76 37.73
N GLU A 238 -2.09 -22.83 37.54
CA GLU A 238 -1.72 -21.82 38.55
C GLU A 238 -2.68 -20.63 38.59
N THR A 239 -3.30 -20.26 37.46
CA THR A 239 -4.14 -19.06 37.34
C THR A 239 -5.64 -19.35 37.33
N GLY A 240 -6.07 -20.57 37.00
CA GLY A 240 -7.48 -20.92 36.81
C GLY A 240 -8.11 -20.40 35.51
N GLU A 241 -7.40 -19.57 34.73
CA GLU A 241 -7.86 -19.10 33.41
C GLU A 241 -7.42 -20.04 32.29
N ILE A 242 -8.24 -20.19 31.25
CA ILE A 242 -7.82 -20.88 30.00
C ILE A 242 -6.67 -20.08 29.36
N LYS A 243 -5.57 -20.77 29.01
CA LYS A 243 -4.38 -20.17 28.39
C LYS A 243 -4.09 -20.81 27.03
N GLY A 244 -3.36 -20.09 26.16
CA GLY A 244 -2.90 -20.65 24.89
C GLY A 244 -1.56 -20.10 24.42
N HIS A 245 -0.96 -20.80 23.47
CA HIS A 245 0.20 -20.33 22.72
C HIS A 245 -0.05 -20.62 21.24
N TYR A 246 0.10 -19.62 20.37
CA TYR A 246 -0.16 -19.81 18.94
C TYR A 246 1.03 -20.59 18.33
N LEU A 247 0.89 -21.90 18.23
CA LEU A 247 1.90 -22.80 17.67
C LEU A 247 1.92 -22.67 16.14
N ASN A 248 3.07 -22.31 15.56
CA ASN A 248 3.18 -21.98 14.14
C ASN A 248 3.23 -23.23 13.23
N ALA A 249 2.13 -23.43 12.50
CA ALA A 249 1.94 -24.49 11.52
C ALA A 249 2.64 -24.22 10.18
N THR A 250 3.01 -22.97 9.85
CA THR A 250 3.67 -22.59 8.58
C THR A 250 4.88 -23.46 8.26
N ALA A 251 4.85 -24.12 7.11
CA ALA A 251 5.86 -25.07 6.65
C ALA A 251 6.09 -24.95 5.14
N GLY A 252 7.14 -25.61 4.63
CA GLY A 252 7.49 -25.57 3.21
C GLY A 252 6.60 -26.43 2.29
N THR A 253 5.73 -27.29 2.86
CA THR A 253 4.71 -28.04 2.10
C THR A 253 3.44 -28.16 2.94
N CYS A 254 2.31 -28.46 2.29
CA CYS A 254 1.03 -28.67 2.97
C CYS A 254 1.08 -29.88 3.91
N GLU A 255 1.79 -30.95 3.56
CA GLU A 255 1.88 -32.16 4.40
C GLU A 255 2.61 -31.86 5.72
N GLU A 256 3.68 -31.07 5.68
CA GLU A 256 4.38 -30.64 6.91
C GLU A 256 3.57 -29.63 7.72
N MET A 257 2.77 -28.78 7.08
CA MET A 257 1.83 -27.89 7.77
C MET A 257 0.75 -28.71 8.51
N MET A 258 0.13 -29.67 7.82
CA MET A 258 -0.89 -30.54 8.41
C MET A 258 -0.34 -31.39 9.55
N LYS A 259 0.87 -31.96 9.43
CA LYS A 259 1.52 -32.70 10.53
C LYS A 259 1.67 -31.87 11.81
N ARG A 260 1.92 -30.56 11.69
CA ARG A 260 1.99 -29.66 12.85
C ARG A 260 0.63 -29.38 13.45
N ALA A 261 -0.36 -29.06 12.62
CA ALA A 261 -1.73 -28.84 13.08
C ALA A 261 -2.33 -30.07 13.78
N VAL A 262 -2.10 -31.27 13.22
CA VAL A 262 -2.46 -32.55 13.83
C VAL A 262 -1.78 -32.73 15.19
N PHE A 263 -0.47 -32.50 15.28
CA PHE A 263 0.23 -32.64 16.57
C PHE A 263 -0.22 -31.60 17.61
N ALA A 264 -0.53 -30.36 17.21
CA ALA A 264 -1.11 -29.36 18.11
C ALA A 264 -2.47 -29.83 18.66
N ARG A 265 -3.33 -30.42 17.82
CA ARG A 265 -4.59 -31.04 18.27
C ARG A 265 -4.36 -32.25 19.19
N GLU A 266 -3.37 -33.11 18.91
CA GLU A 266 -3.01 -34.23 19.79
C GLU A 266 -2.53 -33.78 21.17
N LEU A 267 -1.90 -32.60 21.27
CA LEU A 267 -1.51 -31.98 22.53
C LEU A 267 -2.68 -31.29 23.27
N GLY A 268 -3.85 -31.17 22.63
CA GLY A 268 -5.06 -30.53 23.20
C GLY A 268 -4.99 -29.00 23.34
N VAL A 269 -4.01 -28.34 22.72
CA VAL A 269 -3.89 -26.87 22.83
C VAL A 269 -5.03 -26.16 22.08
N PRO A 270 -5.47 -24.96 22.52
CA PRO A 270 -6.66 -24.34 21.95
C PRO A 270 -6.45 -23.67 20.59
N ILE A 271 -5.19 -23.39 20.19
CA ILE A 271 -4.90 -22.45 19.10
C ILE A 271 -3.58 -22.76 18.37
N VAL A 272 -3.57 -22.56 17.05
CA VAL A 272 -2.38 -22.58 16.18
C VAL A 272 -2.25 -21.25 15.42
N MET A 273 -1.14 -21.04 14.71
CA MET A 273 -1.03 -19.93 13.76
C MET A 273 -0.48 -20.31 12.38
N HIS A 274 -0.79 -19.46 11.40
CA HIS A 274 -0.30 -19.57 10.03
C HIS A 274 0.01 -18.19 9.40
N ASP A 275 0.94 -18.18 8.46
CA ASP A 275 1.41 -17.03 7.71
C ASP A 275 0.82 -17.03 6.29
N TYR A 276 -0.47 -16.68 6.18
CA TYR A 276 -1.31 -17.00 5.03
C TYR A 276 -0.84 -16.50 3.66
N LEU A 277 -0.16 -15.36 3.57
CA LEU A 277 0.35 -14.85 2.29
C LEU A 277 1.59 -15.62 1.83
N THR A 278 2.49 -15.93 2.76
CA THR A 278 3.72 -16.69 2.48
C THR A 278 3.49 -18.19 2.33
N GLY A 279 2.45 -18.74 2.99
CA GLY A 279 1.97 -20.10 2.79
C GLY A 279 1.04 -20.25 1.59
N GLY A 280 0.36 -19.16 1.20
CA GLY A 280 -0.60 -19.08 0.11
C GLY A 280 -2.05 -19.37 0.53
N PHE A 281 -3.01 -18.70 -0.11
CA PHE A 281 -4.44 -18.82 0.20
C PHE A 281 -4.95 -20.27 0.16
N THR A 282 -4.50 -21.09 -0.78
CA THR A 282 -4.88 -22.52 -0.88
C THR A 282 -4.46 -23.33 0.36
N ALA A 283 -3.26 -23.07 0.91
CA ALA A 283 -2.82 -23.71 2.14
C ALA A 283 -3.61 -23.18 3.35
N ASN A 284 -3.85 -21.87 3.41
CA ASN A 284 -4.66 -21.26 4.45
C ASN A 284 -6.09 -21.83 4.51
N THR A 285 -6.80 -21.90 3.38
CA THR A 285 -8.17 -22.45 3.30
C THR A 285 -8.19 -23.92 3.75
N SER A 286 -7.21 -24.72 3.33
CA SER A 286 -7.06 -26.11 3.76
C SER A 286 -6.87 -26.24 5.28
N LEU A 287 -6.06 -25.37 5.87
CA LEU A 287 -5.84 -25.34 7.32
C LEU A 287 -7.06 -24.81 8.08
N ALA A 288 -7.79 -23.83 7.55
CA ALA A 288 -9.01 -23.30 8.15
C ALA A 288 -10.13 -24.36 8.20
N HIS A 289 -10.30 -25.13 7.13
CA HIS A 289 -11.21 -26.28 7.11
C HIS A 289 -10.82 -27.31 8.18
N TYR A 290 -9.54 -27.70 8.25
CA TYR A 290 -9.06 -28.60 9.30
C TYR A 290 -9.29 -28.04 10.72
N CYS A 291 -9.06 -26.76 10.94
CA CYS A 291 -9.22 -26.12 12.24
C CYS A 291 -10.68 -26.15 12.73
N ARG A 292 -11.66 -25.92 11.83
CA ARG A 292 -13.10 -26.07 12.10
C ARG A 292 -13.41 -27.51 12.52
N ASP A 293 -12.99 -28.49 11.71
CA ASP A 293 -13.28 -29.92 11.93
C ASP A 293 -12.63 -30.50 13.20
N ASN A 294 -11.57 -29.84 13.70
CA ASN A 294 -10.77 -30.30 14.84
C ASN A 294 -10.85 -29.37 16.06
N GLY A 295 -11.70 -28.34 16.03
CA GLY A 295 -11.96 -27.44 17.15
C GLY A 295 -10.80 -26.51 17.55
N LEU A 296 -9.79 -26.36 16.69
CA LEU A 296 -8.63 -25.47 16.91
C LEU A 296 -8.93 -24.04 16.46
N LEU A 297 -8.61 -23.06 17.29
CA LEU A 297 -8.57 -21.66 16.85
C LEU A 297 -7.40 -21.44 15.87
N LEU A 298 -7.59 -20.59 14.87
CA LEU A 298 -6.60 -20.30 13.83
C LEU A 298 -6.21 -18.82 13.83
N HIS A 299 -5.05 -18.49 14.42
CA HIS A 299 -4.50 -17.16 14.34
C HIS A 299 -3.75 -16.91 13.03
N ILE A 300 -4.07 -15.83 12.32
CA ILE A 300 -3.38 -15.49 11.08
C ILE A 300 -2.44 -14.30 11.26
N HIS A 301 -1.20 -14.51 10.84
CA HIS A 301 -0.19 -13.47 10.76
C HIS A 301 0.02 -13.04 9.30
N ARG A 302 0.13 -11.74 9.06
CA ARG A 302 0.17 -11.13 7.71
C ARG A 302 1.57 -10.92 7.15
N ALA A 303 2.48 -11.88 7.34
CA ALA A 303 3.82 -11.80 6.76
C ALA A 303 3.76 -11.46 5.26
N MET A 304 4.69 -10.65 4.74
CA MET A 304 4.72 -10.13 3.36
C MET A 304 3.68 -9.05 2.97
N HIS A 305 2.65 -8.75 3.78
CA HIS A 305 1.59 -7.79 3.37
C HIS A 305 2.11 -6.41 2.91
N ALA A 306 3.06 -5.82 3.64
CA ALA A 306 3.64 -4.50 3.36
C ALA A 306 4.44 -4.42 2.05
N VAL A 307 4.71 -5.55 1.38
CA VAL A 307 5.28 -5.59 0.02
C VAL A 307 4.24 -5.19 -1.03
N ILE A 308 2.95 -5.45 -0.75
CA ILE A 308 1.85 -5.27 -1.69
C ILE A 308 0.83 -4.21 -1.27
N ASP A 309 0.71 -3.86 0.01
CA ASP A 309 -0.32 -2.90 0.47
C ASP A 309 0.18 -1.51 0.87
N ARG A 310 1.49 -1.32 1.12
CA ARG A 310 2.04 -0.09 1.73
C ARG A 310 1.96 1.16 0.85
N GLN A 311 2.02 1.03 -0.48
CA GLN A 311 2.09 2.18 -1.38
C GLN A 311 0.70 2.58 -1.87
N LYS A 312 0.37 3.88 -1.80
CA LYS A 312 -0.93 4.42 -2.20
C LYS A 312 -1.21 4.34 -3.71
N ASN A 313 -0.16 4.32 -4.54
CA ASN A 313 -0.29 4.32 -6.00
C ASN A 313 -0.35 2.93 -6.64
N HIS A 314 0.26 1.90 -6.05
CA HIS A 314 0.40 0.57 -6.66
C HIS A 314 0.21 -0.56 -5.64
N GLY A 315 -0.50 -1.63 -6.03
CA GLY A 315 -0.62 -2.88 -5.26
C GLY A 315 -2.04 -3.27 -4.84
N ILE A 316 -2.22 -3.85 -3.67
CA ILE A 316 -3.53 -4.30 -3.17
C ILE A 316 -3.71 -3.77 -1.76
N HIS A 317 -4.66 -2.85 -1.53
CA HIS A 317 -4.87 -2.26 -0.21
C HIS A 317 -5.28 -3.32 0.83
N PHE A 318 -4.82 -3.18 2.08
CA PHE A 318 -5.02 -4.19 3.14
C PHE A 318 -6.48 -4.61 3.36
N ARG A 319 -7.45 -3.68 3.20
CA ARG A 319 -8.91 -3.97 3.27
C ARG A 319 -9.36 -5.11 2.35
N VAL A 320 -8.73 -5.25 1.18
CA VAL A 320 -9.00 -6.33 0.22
C VAL A 320 -8.42 -7.65 0.72
N LEU A 321 -7.20 -7.62 1.27
CA LEU A 321 -6.55 -8.78 1.88
C LEU A 321 -7.30 -9.26 3.15
N ALA A 322 -7.88 -8.33 3.91
CA ALA A 322 -8.74 -8.60 5.06
C ALA A 322 -10.06 -9.29 4.63
N LYS A 323 -10.75 -8.79 3.60
CA LYS A 323 -11.91 -9.45 2.99
C LYS A 323 -11.57 -10.86 2.50
N ALA A 324 -10.47 -11.00 1.76
CA ALA A 324 -9.98 -12.29 1.27
C ALA A 324 -9.62 -13.27 2.39
N LEU A 325 -9.10 -12.79 3.52
CA LEU A 325 -8.84 -13.64 4.66
C LEU A 325 -10.12 -14.07 5.38
N ARG A 326 -11.09 -13.16 5.60
CA ARG A 326 -12.37 -13.51 6.22
C ARG A 326 -13.10 -14.58 5.40
N MET A 327 -12.97 -14.57 4.08
CA MET A 327 -13.47 -15.65 3.19
C MET A 327 -12.67 -16.96 3.29
N SER A 328 -11.34 -16.91 3.14
CA SER A 328 -10.49 -18.12 3.17
C SER A 328 -10.35 -18.76 4.56
N GLY A 329 -10.65 -18.02 5.62
CA GLY A 329 -10.77 -18.49 6.99
C GLY A 329 -9.55 -18.18 7.87
N GLY A 330 -9.84 -17.57 9.02
CA GLY A 330 -8.93 -17.32 10.13
C GLY A 330 -9.70 -16.67 11.26
N ASP A 331 -9.47 -17.09 12.50
CA ASP A 331 -10.18 -16.54 13.67
C ASP A 331 -9.60 -15.19 14.10
N HIS A 332 -8.30 -14.99 13.88
CA HIS A 332 -7.61 -13.73 14.12
C HIS A 332 -6.93 -13.19 12.85
N ILE A 333 -6.74 -11.87 12.75
CA ILE A 333 -5.76 -11.27 11.83
C ILE A 333 -5.05 -10.05 12.41
N HIS A 334 -3.74 -9.96 12.20
CA HIS A 334 -2.97 -8.73 12.42
C HIS A 334 -3.54 -7.56 11.63
N SER A 335 -3.99 -6.52 12.33
CA SER A 335 -4.73 -5.37 11.77
C SER A 335 -3.96 -4.05 11.86
N GLY A 336 -2.70 -4.05 12.30
CA GLY A 336 -1.97 -2.81 12.59
C GLY A 336 -2.32 -2.25 13.97
N THR A 337 -1.80 -1.07 14.31
CA THR A 337 -1.88 -0.54 15.70
C THR A 337 -2.23 0.95 15.80
N VAL A 338 -2.14 1.69 14.69
CA VAL A 338 -2.18 3.17 14.61
C VAL A 338 -1.03 3.87 15.36
N VAL A 339 -0.82 3.55 16.63
CA VAL A 339 0.15 4.20 17.55
C VAL A 339 1.47 3.43 17.73
N GLY A 340 1.65 2.32 17.00
CA GLY A 340 2.82 1.45 17.11
C GLY A 340 3.85 1.68 16.01
N LYS A 341 4.88 0.83 15.98
CA LYS A 341 6.05 0.98 15.08
C LYS A 341 5.80 0.64 13.61
N LEU A 342 4.58 0.25 13.26
CA LEU A 342 4.19 -0.19 11.92
C LEU A 342 3.07 0.72 11.42
N GLU A 343 3.11 1.01 10.13
CA GLU A 343 2.11 1.79 9.40
C GLU A 343 0.66 1.50 9.82
N GLY A 344 -0.12 2.56 9.98
CA GLY A 344 -1.57 2.50 10.07
C GLY A 344 -2.19 3.88 10.30
N GLU A 345 -2.82 4.44 9.27
CA GLU A 345 -3.73 5.59 9.43
C GLU A 345 -4.99 5.13 10.20
N ARG A 346 -5.55 6.00 11.05
CA ARG A 346 -6.63 5.67 11.99
C ARG A 346 -7.93 5.29 11.28
N GLU A 347 -8.44 6.12 10.38
CA GLU A 347 -9.75 5.89 9.76
C GLU A 347 -9.71 4.74 8.73
N ILE A 348 -8.59 4.56 8.02
CA ILE A 348 -8.32 3.34 7.24
C ILE A 348 -8.36 2.09 8.14
N THR A 349 -7.72 2.17 9.31
CA THR A 349 -7.66 1.04 10.25
C THR A 349 -9.04 0.70 10.79
N LEU A 350 -9.84 1.69 11.17
CA LEU A 350 -11.23 1.49 11.59
C LEU A 350 -12.06 0.85 10.47
N GLY A 351 -11.97 1.36 9.24
CA GLY A 351 -12.70 0.82 8.08
C GLY A 351 -12.46 -0.67 7.85
N PHE A 352 -11.20 -1.14 7.83
CA PHE A 352 -10.94 -2.58 7.64
C PHE A 352 -11.17 -3.41 8.91
N VAL A 353 -11.19 -2.80 10.11
CA VAL A 353 -11.58 -3.48 11.36
C VAL A 353 -13.08 -3.75 11.38
N ASP A 354 -13.90 -2.80 10.93
CA ASP A 354 -15.36 -2.98 10.78
C ASP A 354 -15.66 -4.08 9.75
N LEU A 355 -14.95 -4.08 8.60
CA LEU A 355 -15.03 -5.17 7.60
C LEU A 355 -14.64 -6.56 8.13
N LEU A 356 -13.84 -6.64 9.19
CA LEU A 356 -13.43 -7.90 9.82
C LEU A 356 -14.44 -8.39 10.87
N ARG A 357 -15.03 -7.48 11.66
CA ARG A 357 -15.91 -7.82 12.77
C ARG A 357 -17.38 -7.93 12.37
N ASP A 358 -17.88 -6.94 11.65
CA ASP A 358 -19.32 -6.68 11.56
C ASP A 358 -19.98 -7.48 10.42
N ASP A 359 -21.30 -7.68 10.49
CA ASP A 359 -22.01 -8.44 9.45
C ASP A 359 -22.41 -7.58 8.24
N PHE A 360 -22.64 -6.29 8.45
CA PHE A 360 -23.03 -5.35 7.40
C PHE A 360 -22.29 -4.02 7.57
N ILE A 361 -21.57 -3.60 6.53
CA ILE A 361 -20.75 -2.39 6.52
C ILE A 361 -21.21 -1.52 5.35
N GLU A 362 -21.64 -0.29 5.62
CA GLU A 362 -22.07 0.66 4.59
C GLU A 362 -20.90 1.28 3.80
N LYS A 363 -21.17 1.75 2.59
CA LYS A 363 -20.21 2.56 1.81
C LYS A 363 -19.87 3.85 2.56
N ASP A 364 -18.65 3.93 3.07
CA ASP A 364 -18.08 5.13 3.67
C ASP A 364 -16.67 5.43 3.12
N ARG A 365 -16.57 6.44 2.25
CA ARG A 365 -15.30 6.88 1.68
C ARG A 365 -14.38 7.56 2.70
N SER A 366 -14.89 8.06 3.83
CA SER A 366 -14.09 8.64 4.92
C SER A 366 -13.34 7.59 5.75
N ARG A 367 -13.69 6.30 5.58
CA ARG A 367 -12.94 5.12 6.07
C ARG A 367 -12.34 4.27 4.94
N GLY A 368 -12.40 4.76 3.70
CA GLY A 368 -11.91 4.05 2.52
C GLY A 368 -12.75 2.85 2.09
N ILE A 369 -14.02 2.76 2.49
CA ILE A 369 -14.96 1.73 2.05
C ILE A 369 -15.65 2.22 0.76
N TYR A 370 -15.38 1.55 -0.36
CA TYR A 370 -15.90 1.98 -1.67
C TYR A 370 -17.27 1.38 -1.96
N PHE A 371 -17.59 0.25 -1.32
CA PHE A 371 -18.84 -0.50 -1.51
C PHE A 371 -19.41 -0.97 -0.18
N THR A 372 -20.73 -0.91 -0.05
CA THR A 372 -21.45 -1.63 1.00
C THR A 372 -21.14 -3.13 0.91
N GLN A 373 -20.78 -3.74 2.04
CA GLN A 373 -20.46 -5.15 2.16
C GLN A 373 -21.41 -5.82 3.15
N ASP A 374 -22.18 -6.79 2.65
CA ASP A 374 -22.98 -7.71 3.46
C ASP A 374 -22.24 -9.05 3.54
N TRP A 375 -21.99 -9.52 4.76
CA TRP A 375 -21.33 -10.79 5.03
C TRP A 375 -22.33 -11.94 5.23
N VAL A 376 -23.63 -11.66 5.27
CA VAL A 376 -24.72 -12.64 5.41
C VAL A 376 -24.44 -13.69 6.49
N SER A 377 -24.02 -13.25 7.67
CA SER A 377 -23.66 -14.06 8.83
C SER A 377 -22.44 -14.98 8.65
N LEU A 378 -21.50 -14.62 7.75
CA LEU A 378 -20.16 -15.19 7.77
C LEU A 378 -19.45 -14.70 9.06
N PRO A 379 -18.87 -15.58 9.90
CA PRO A 379 -18.34 -15.16 11.20
C PRO A 379 -17.33 -14.01 11.11
N GLY A 380 -17.34 -13.15 12.13
CA GLY A 380 -16.35 -12.08 12.28
C GLY A 380 -14.98 -12.62 12.73
N VAL A 381 -13.93 -11.90 12.37
CA VAL A 381 -12.51 -12.16 12.68
C VAL A 381 -12.05 -11.18 13.76
N LEU A 382 -11.32 -11.65 14.78
CA LEU A 382 -10.73 -10.74 15.76
C LEU A 382 -9.55 -9.95 15.15
N PRO A 383 -9.61 -8.61 15.10
CA PRO A 383 -8.46 -7.78 14.79
C PRO A 383 -7.38 -7.90 15.87
N VAL A 384 -6.12 -8.01 15.46
CA VAL A 384 -4.96 -8.13 16.34
C VAL A 384 -4.05 -6.91 16.20
N ALA A 385 -4.03 -6.09 17.23
CA ALA A 385 -3.14 -4.96 17.34
C ALA A 385 -1.77 -5.40 17.89
N SER A 386 -0.75 -5.42 17.03
CA SER A 386 0.57 -5.95 17.38
C SER A 386 1.71 -5.16 16.71
N GLY A 387 2.68 -4.73 17.52
CA GLY A 387 3.96 -4.20 17.05
C GLY A 387 4.33 -2.84 17.63
N GLY A 388 5.34 -2.80 18.52
CA GLY A 388 5.85 -1.53 19.08
C GLY A 388 4.92 -0.85 20.10
N ILE A 389 3.94 -1.58 20.64
CA ILE A 389 3.02 -1.07 21.66
C ILE A 389 3.48 -1.42 23.09
N HIS A 390 3.12 -0.55 24.04
CA HIS A 390 3.43 -0.63 25.47
C HIS A 390 2.29 0.01 26.28
N VAL A 391 2.39 0.01 27.62
CA VAL A 391 1.29 0.37 28.54
C VAL A 391 0.68 1.76 28.33
N TRP A 392 1.44 2.75 27.87
CA TRP A 392 0.89 4.09 27.59
C TRP A 392 -0.02 4.14 26.35
N HIS A 393 0.08 3.15 25.46
CA HIS A 393 -0.82 3.03 24.31
C HIS A 393 -2.14 2.34 24.68
N MET A 394 -2.28 1.76 25.87
CA MET A 394 -3.47 0.99 26.27
C MET A 394 -4.80 1.76 26.16
N PRO A 395 -4.91 3.04 26.57
CA PRO A 395 -6.17 3.79 26.41
C PRO A 395 -6.55 3.94 24.93
N ALA A 396 -5.60 4.35 24.08
CA ALA A 396 -5.82 4.53 22.64
C ALA A 396 -6.16 3.20 21.94
N LEU A 397 -5.50 2.09 22.31
CA LEU A 397 -5.79 0.77 21.76
C LEU A 397 -7.18 0.27 22.16
N THR A 398 -7.58 0.49 23.42
CA THR A 398 -8.91 0.11 23.95
C THR A 398 -10.01 0.91 23.25
N GLU A 399 -9.76 2.19 22.96
CA GLU A 399 -10.65 3.08 22.22
C GLU A 399 -10.78 2.70 20.74
N ILE A 400 -9.65 2.44 20.04
CA ILE A 400 -9.64 2.15 18.60
C ILE A 400 -10.22 0.78 18.29
N PHE A 401 -9.81 -0.25 19.02
CA PHE A 401 -10.13 -1.64 18.67
C PHE A 401 -11.34 -2.21 19.42
N GLY A 402 -11.74 -1.60 20.54
CA GLY A 402 -12.82 -2.11 21.38
C GLY A 402 -12.54 -3.51 21.95
N ASP A 403 -13.55 -4.10 22.60
CA ASP A 403 -13.38 -5.36 23.31
C ASP A 403 -13.06 -6.54 22.38
N ASP A 404 -13.66 -6.60 21.19
CA ASP A 404 -13.42 -7.64 20.18
C ASP A 404 -12.11 -7.42 19.44
N SER A 405 -11.00 -7.59 20.17
CA SER A 405 -9.64 -7.46 19.66
C SER A 405 -8.63 -8.26 20.49
N VAL A 406 -7.42 -8.46 19.93
CA VAL A 406 -6.26 -8.98 20.66
C VAL A 406 -5.12 -7.95 20.65
N LEU A 407 -4.69 -7.48 21.81
CA LEU A 407 -3.58 -6.53 21.95
C LEU A 407 -2.28 -7.27 22.31
N GLN A 408 -1.23 -7.13 21.49
CA GLN A 408 -0.02 -7.95 21.61
C GLN A 408 1.25 -7.16 21.98
N PHE A 409 1.73 -7.40 23.20
CA PHE A 409 2.86 -6.71 23.81
C PHE A 409 4.11 -7.60 23.84
N GLY A 410 4.72 -7.83 22.67
CA GLY A 410 5.98 -8.59 22.57
C GLY A 410 7.12 -7.96 23.38
N GLY A 411 7.68 -6.86 22.88
CA GLY A 411 8.68 -6.06 23.61
C GLY A 411 8.11 -5.46 24.89
N GLY A 412 6.86 -5.00 24.88
CA GLY A 412 6.16 -4.43 26.03
C GLY A 412 5.87 -5.40 27.19
N THR A 413 6.14 -6.71 27.03
CA THR A 413 6.14 -7.69 28.12
C THR A 413 7.56 -8.14 28.46
N LEU A 414 8.31 -8.58 27.45
CA LEU A 414 9.61 -9.24 27.64
C LEU A 414 10.76 -8.28 27.94
N GLY A 415 10.60 -7.00 27.60
CA GLY A 415 11.54 -5.93 27.93
C GLY A 415 11.27 -5.26 29.28
N HIS A 416 10.32 -5.77 30.09
CA HIS A 416 10.05 -5.22 31.42
C HIS A 416 11.26 -5.42 32.35
N PRO A 417 11.69 -4.40 33.13
CA PRO A 417 12.92 -4.46 33.92
C PRO A 417 12.93 -5.54 35.01
N TRP A 418 11.76 -6.08 35.40
CA TRP A 418 11.63 -7.15 36.38
C TRP A 418 11.27 -8.51 35.75
N GLY A 419 11.31 -8.59 34.41
CA GLY A 419 11.09 -9.80 33.63
C GLY A 419 9.64 -10.03 33.19
N ASN A 420 9.45 -11.15 32.47
CA ASN A 420 8.24 -11.44 31.69
C ASN A 420 6.94 -11.40 32.50
N ALA A 421 6.91 -11.97 33.70
CA ALA A 421 5.69 -12.08 34.50
C ALA A 421 5.24 -10.69 35.02
N PRO A 422 6.10 -9.86 35.63
CA PRO A 422 5.78 -8.45 35.89
C PRO A 422 5.37 -7.65 34.64
N GLY A 423 6.01 -7.87 33.48
CA GLY A 423 5.59 -7.24 32.22
C GLY A 423 4.18 -7.64 31.78
N ALA A 424 3.79 -8.90 32.00
CA ALA A 424 2.44 -9.38 31.74
C ALA A 424 1.41 -8.77 32.71
N VAL A 425 1.76 -8.67 34.00
CA VAL A 425 0.92 -8.01 35.03
C VAL A 425 0.70 -6.55 34.67
N ALA A 426 1.77 -5.81 34.31
CA ALA A 426 1.68 -4.41 33.91
C ALA A 426 0.69 -4.20 32.75
N ASN A 427 0.77 -5.02 31.69
CA ASN A 427 -0.16 -4.93 30.56
C ASN A 427 -1.59 -5.35 30.96
N ARG A 428 -1.76 -6.33 31.86
CA ARG A 428 -3.09 -6.74 32.35
C ARG A 428 -3.76 -5.66 33.19
N VAL A 429 -3.05 -5.08 34.15
CA VAL A 429 -3.55 -3.99 35.02
C VAL A 429 -3.86 -2.74 34.20
N ALA A 430 -3.00 -2.36 33.25
CA ALA A 430 -3.27 -1.23 32.36
C ALA A 430 -4.57 -1.44 31.56
N LEU A 431 -4.79 -2.64 31.02
CA LEU A 431 -6.00 -2.94 30.25
C LEU A 431 -7.25 -2.89 31.12
N GLU A 432 -7.25 -3.57 32.26
CA GLU A 432 -8.42 -3.64 33.13
C GLU A 432 -8.77 -2.26 33.72
N ALA A 433 -7.78 -1.41 34.00
CA ALA A 433 -8.00 -0.01 34.38
C ALA A 433 -8.64 0.82 33.26
N CYS A 434 -8.19 0.68 32.01
CA CYS A 434 -8.81 1.36 30.86
C CYS A 434 -10.24 0.88 30.60
N VAL A 435 -10.49 -0.43 30.66
CA VAL A 435 -11.83 -1.01 30.49
C VAL A 435 -12.77 -0.57 31.60
N GLN A 436 -12.33 -0.57 32.86
CA GLN A 436 -13.11 -0.05 33.99
C GLN A 436 -13.46 1.42 33.78
N ALA A 437 -12.46 2.28 33.52
CA ALA A 437 -12.67 3.71 33.32
C ALA A 437 -13.65 4.03 32.17
N ARG A 438 -13.52 3.33 31.03
CA ARG A 438 -14.46 3.43 29.90
C ARG A 438 -15.88 3.05 30.31
N ASN A 439 -16.03 1.93 31.03
CA ASN A 439 -17.33 1.44 31.47
C ASN A 439 -17.96 2.32 32.57
N GLU A 440 -17.15 3.10 33.30
CA GLU A 440 -17.56 4.17 34.22
C GLU A 440 -17.89 5.49 33.50
N GLY A 441 -17.72 5.57 32.18
CA GLY A 441 -18.04 6.73 31.35
C GLY A 441 -16.92 7.77 31.18
N ARG A 442 -15.68 7.43 31.54
CA ARG A 442 -14.50 8.30 31.35
C ARG A 442 -14.05 8.32 29.89
N ASP A 443 -13.56 9.45 29.41
CA ASP A 443 -13.06 9.64 28.05
C ASP A 443 -11.61 9.13 27.94
N LEU A 444 -11.40 7.95 27.35
CA LEU A 444 -10.06 7.36 27.23
C LEU A 444 -9.09 8.20 26.38
N ALA A 445 -9.59 8.98 25.43
CA ALA A 445 -8.76 9.81 24.57
C ALA A 445 -8.24 11.06 25.30
N ARG A 446 -8.99 11.58 26.28
CA ARG A 446 -8.59 12.73 27.11
C ARG A 446 -7.93 12.33 28.42
N GLU A 447 -8.49 11.34 29.12
CA GLU A 447 -8.13 10.96 30.49
C GLU A 447 -7.18 9.76 30.56
N GLY A 448 -6.89 9.09 29.45
CA GLY A 448 -6.10 7.84 29.41
C GLY A 448 -4.77 7.90 30.17
N ASN A 449 -4.03 9.01 30.04
CA ASN A 449 -2.77 9.22 30.76
C ASN A 449 -2.93 9.43 32.27
N GLU A 450 -4.09 9.89 32.73
CA GLU A 450 -4.42 9.97 34.16
C GLU A 450 -4.79 8.59 34.68
N ILE A 451 -5.72 7.88 34.02
CA ILE A 451 -6.16 6.52 34.37
C ILE A 451 -4.96 5.58 34.59
N ILE A 452 -3.98 5.59 33.67
CA ILE A 452 -2.76 4.79 33.82
C ILE A 452 -1.94 5.20 35.05
N ARG A 453 -1.76 6.51 35.31
CA ARG A 453 -1.05 7.01 36.51
C ARG A 453 -1.78 6.72 37.81
N GLU A 454 -3.11 6.63 37.79
CA GLU A 454 -3.90 6.21 38.94
C GLU A 454 -3.70 4.73 39.25
N ALA A 455 -3.70 3.86 38.23
CA ALA A 455 -3.40 2.44 38.37
C ALA A 455 -1.96 2.19 38.86
N CYS A 456 -0.97 3.00 38.44
CA CYS A 456 0.40 2.95 38.95
C CYS A 456 0.53 3.12 40.47
N LYS A 457 -0.45 3.74 41.15
CA LYS A 457 -0.45 3.90 42.62
C LYS A 457 -0.58 2.55 43.35
N TRP A 458 -1.12 1.53 42.66
CA TRP A 458 -1.46 0.23 43.25
C TRP A 458 -0.80 -0.97 42.55
N SER A 459 -0.27 -0.82 41.32
CA SER A 459 0.62 -1.82 40.69
C SER A 459 2.03 -1.26 40.50
N PRO A 460 3.03 -1.76 41.26
CA PRO A 460 4.42 -1.39 41.07
C PRO A 460 4.97 -1.89 39.72
N GLU A 461 4.44 -2.99 39.17
CA GLU A 461 4.81 -3.51 37.85
C GLU A 461 4.42 -2.54 36.74
N LEU A 462 3.20 -2.00 36.80
CA LEU A 462 2.73 -0.97 35.87
C LEU A 462 3.54 0.32 36.04
N ALA A 463 3.82 0.76 37.26
CA ALA A 463 4.66 1.93 37.50
C ALA A 463 6.07 1.78 36.87
N ALA A 464 6.70 0.61 37.00
CA ALA A 464 7.99 0.31 36.37
C ALA A 464 7.90 0.27 34.83
N ALA A 465 6.84 -0.31 34.27
CA ALA A 465 6.60 -0.31 32.81
C ALA A 465 6.40 1.12 32.26
N CYS A 466 5.63 1.93 32.98
CA CYS A 466 5.37 3.32 32.64
C CYS A 466 6.64 4.16 32.62
N GLU A 467 7.50 4.03 33.62
CA GLU A 467 8.76 4.80 33.69
C GLU A 467 9.72 4.45 32.54
N VAL A 468 9.82 3.17 32.16
CA VAL A 468 10.73 2.71 31.10
C VAL A 468 10.31 3.18 29.70
N TRP A 469 9.01 3.34 29.43
CA TRP A 469 8.50 3.65 28.07
C TRP A 469 7.79 5.01 27.92
N LYS A 470 7.83 5.90 28.93
CA LYS A 470 7.13 7.20 28.91
C LYS A 470 7.48 8.14 27.74
N GLU A 471 8.68 8.01 27.18
CA GLU A 471 9.17 8.87 26.08
C GLU A 471 9.06 8.19 24.70
N ILE A 472 8.67 6.90 24.65
CA ILE A 472 8.66 6.13 23.41
C ILE A 472 7.36 6.34 22.64
N LYS A 473 7.49 6.93 21.45
CA LYS A 473 6.42 7.13 20.47
C LYS A 473 6.88 6.78 19.05
N PHE A 474 5.92 6.63 18.14
CA PHE A 474 6.14 6.37 16.72
C PHE A 474 5.34 7.37 15.88
N GLU A 475 5.72 8.65 15.95
CA GLU A 475 5.06 9.76 15.24
C GLU A 475 5.74 9.96 13.88
N PHE A 476 5.19 9.34 12.83
CA PHE A 476 5.65 9.45 11.44
C PHE A 476 4.44 9.66 10.52
N GLU A 477 4.64 10.34 9.38
CA GLU A 477 3.60 10.49 8.36
C GLU A 477 3.26 9.15 7.71
N ALA A 478 1.96 8.91 7.49
CA ALA A 478 1.47 7.72 6.81
C ALA A 478 1.70 7.80 5.29
N MET A 479 2.23 6.73 4.72
CA MET A 479 2.34 6.52 3.27
C MET A 479 1.01 6.19 2.63
N ASP A 480 0.18 5.40 3.33
CA ASP A 480 -1.16 5.03 2.86
C ASP A 480 -2.21 5.88 3.56
N THR A 481 -2.71 6.88 2.83
CA THR A 481 -3.66 7.88 3.31
C THR A 481 -4.90 7.88 2.45
N LEU A 482 -6.05 8.22 3.03
CA LEU A 482 -7.27 8.42 2.25
C LEU A 482 -7.11 9.61 1.30
N VAL A 483 -7.91 9.61 0.24
CA VAL A 483 -8.15 10.80 -0.57
C VAL A 483 -9.48 11.36 -0.11
N LEU A 484 -9.42 12.42 0.70
CA LEU A 484 -10.61 13.15 1.10
C LEU A 484 -11.11 13.94 -0.12
N GLU A 485 -12.38 13.74 -0.48
CA GLU A 485 -13.05 14.64 -1.40
C GLU A 485 -13.10 16.03 -0.76
N TYR A 486 -12.38 16.98 -1.36
CA TYR A 486 -12.53 18.40 -1.03
C TYR A 486 -13.95 18.83 -1.44
N ARG A 487 -14.90 18.71 -0.52
CA ARG A 487 -16.16 19.44 -0.60
C ARG A 487 -15.81 20.93 -0.54
N CYS A 488 -16.00 21.65 -1.64
CA CYS A 488 -15.92 23.12 -1.65
C CYS A 488 -16.89 23.69 -0.61
N GLY A 489 -16.34 24.20 0.50
CA GLY A 489 -17.13 24.71 1.61
C GLY A 489 -16.30 24.92 2.86
N LEU A 490 -15.77 26.14 3.02
CA LEU A 490 -15.12 26.66 4.24
C LEU A 490 -13.85 25.94 4.69
N SER A 491 -12.71 26.36 4.15
CA SER A 491 -11.50 26.44 4.95
C SER A 491 -11.71 27.46 6.09
N LYS A 492 -11.90 26.97 7.32
CA LYS A 492 -11.71 27.80 8.52
C LYS A 492 -10.69 27.17 9.43
N SER A 493 -9.59 27.90 9.59
CA SER A 493 -8.64 27.76 10.68
C SER A 493 -9.37 27.77 12.02
N ILE A 494 -9.40 26.63 12.70
CA ILE A 494 -9.73 26.60 14.13
C ILE A 494 -8.50 27.13 14.87
N ASN A 495 -8.39 28.46 14.94
CA ASN A 495 -7.62 29.24 15.92
C ASN A 495 -7.77 30.76 15.65
N SER A 496 -8.97 31.33 15.83
CA SER A 496 -9.17 32.69 16.41
C SER A 496 -10.63 33.18 16.35
N LEU A 497 -11.07 33.79 17.46
CA LEU A 497 -12.03 34.90 17.59
C LEU A 497 -13.50 34.73 17.13
N GLY A 498 -14.40 34.53 18.12
CA GLY A 498 -15.42 35.51 18.53
C GLY A 498 -16.50 36.01 17.56
N ASP A 499 -17.73 35.49 17.78
CA ASP A 499 -19.07 36.09 17.57
C ASP A 499 -19.53 36.68 16.20
N PRO A 500 -20.85 36.65 15.90
CA PRO A 500 -21.34 36.61 14.52
C PRO A 500 -21.85 37.95 13.96
N ILE A 501 -21.72 38.14 12.63
CA ILE A 501 -22.39 39.19 11.85
C ILE A 501 -23.01 38.58 10.56
N GLU A 502 -24.02 39.25 10.04
CA GLU A 502 -25.17 38.74 9.26
C GLU A 502 -24.95 38.40 7.77
N ASN A 503 -25.94 37.69 7.22
CA ASN A 503 -26.11 37.37 5.79
C ASN A 503 -26.14 38.60 4.88
N THR A 504 -25.42 38.55 3.75
CA THR A 504 -25.88 39.15 2.48
C THR A 504 -25.54 38.22 1.30
N SER A 505 -26.52 38.03 0.41
CA SER A 505 -26.42 37.19 -0.80
C SER A 505 -26.09 38.02 -2.03
N VAL A 506 -25.21 37.54 -2.92
CA VAL A 506 -24.92 38.14 -4.23
C VAL A 506 -24.98 37.06 -5.33
N ASN A 507 -25.35 37.48 -6.55
CA ASN A 507 -25.98 36.65 -7.58
C ASN A 507 -25.01 36.26 -8.73
N GLU A 508 -25.04 35.01 -9.22
CA GLU A 508 -24.06 34.43 -10.15
C GLU A 508 -24.37 34.63 -11.66
N ASP A 509 -24.80 35.82 -12.08
CA ASP A 509 -25.28 36.07 -13.46
C ASP A 509 -24.44 37.05 -14.31
N GLN A 510 -23.14 37.18 -14.00
CA GLN A 510 -22.18 37.89 -14.85
C GLN A 510 -20.82 37.17 -14.91
N ILE A 511 -20.58 36.44 -16.02
CA ILE A 511 -19.33 36.24 -16.78
C ILE A 511 -19.59 35.06 -17.74
N ARG A 512 -20.39 35.32 -18.78
CA ARG A 512 -20.49 34.51 -20.00
C ARG A 512 -20.83 35.43 -21.16
N ASN A 513 -19.80 35.82 -21.90
CA ASN A 513 -19.78 36.29 -23.29
C ASN A 513 -18.50 37.10 -23.48
N ASP A 514 -17.50 36.49 -24.11
CA ASP A 514 -16.56 37.12 -25.07
C ASP A 514 -15.39 36.16 -25.31
N MET A 515 -15.50 35.33 -26.36
CA MET A 515 -14.38 34.76 -27.14
C MET A 515 -14.95 33.98 -28.31
N ASP A 516 -15.23 34.68 -29.43
CA ASP A 516 -15.44 34.04 -30.73
C ASP A 516 -15.24 35.07 -31.86
N LYS A 517 -14.05 35.07 -32.50
CA LYS A 517 -13.80 35.49 -33.91
C LYS A 517 -12.32 35.46 -34.32
N ASP A 518 -12.12 35.10 -35.61
CA ASP A 518 -10.94 35.33 -36.48
C ASP A 518 -9.65 34.51 -36.12
N ILE A 519 -8.77 33.99 -37.02
CA ILE A 519 -8.68 33.81 -38.50
C ILE A 519 -7.45 32.88 -38.81
N PRO A 520 -7.22 32.21 -39.98
CA PRO A 520 -8.08 31.82 -41.12
C PRO A 520 -7.99 30.28 -41.47
N SER A 521 -7.34 29.88 -42.58
CA SER A 521 -7.09 28.50 -43.07
C SER A 521 -5.77 28.40 -43.87
N GLY A 522 -5.02 27.30 -43.80
CA GLY A 522 -3.84 27.05 -44.66
C GLY A 522 -3.44 25.57 -44.73
N ASN A 523 -3.24 25.06 -45.95
CA ASN A 523 -2.52 23.80 -46.20
C ASN A 523 -1.02 24.12 -46.29
N ASP A 524 -0.17 23.29 -45.70
CA ASP A 524 1.08 22.90 -46.34
C ASP A 524 1.57 21.55 -45.83
N SER A 525 2.29 20.85 -46.70
CA SER A 525 2.81 19.50 -46.46
C SER A 525 4.33 19.53 -46.37
N ASP A 526 4.91 19.14 -45.23
CA ASP A 526 6.20 18.46 -45.26
C ASP A 526 6.46 17.62 -44.00
N ASN A 527 7.35 16.64 -44.13
CA ASN A 527 7.48 15.54 -43.18
C ASN A 527 8.96 15.24 -42.85
N SER A 528 9.47 15.74 -41.71
CA SER A 528 10.62 15.17 -40.96
C SER A 528 11.01 16.02 -39.73
N ASN A 529 11.63 15.37 -38.75
CA ASN A 529 12.26 15.92 -37.53
C ASN A 529 11.32 16.45 -36.42
N TYR A 530 11.16 15.66 -35.35
CA TYR A 530 10.70 16.13 -34.04
C TYR A 530 11.66 15.66 -32.95
N SER A 531 12.40 16.60 -32.36
CA SER A 531 13.23 16.44 -31.16
C SER A 531 12.46 16.90 -29.93
N ASN A 532 12.13 15.99 -29.01
CA ASN A 532 11.28 16.29 -27.85
C ASN A 532 12.01 17.00 -26.68
N VAL A 533 12.80 18.04 -26.95
CA VAL A 533 13.48 18.82 -25.90
C VAL A 533 13.40 20.35 -26.12
N ASP A 534 13.11 20.82 -27.34
CA ASP A 534 13.22 22.24 -27.73
C ASP A 534 12.18 23.21 -27.10
N HIS A 535 11.33 22.75 -26.18
CA HIS A 535 10.15 23.50 -25.70
C HIS A 535 9.94 23.52 -24.18
N LEU A 536 10.85 22.95 -23.38
CA LEU A 536 10.77 23.04 -21.91
C LEU A 536 11.71 24.11 -21.38
N ILE A 537 11.11 25.27 -21.07
CA ILE A 537 11.74 26.52 -20.58
C ILE A 537 12.37 27.34 -21.70
N GLY A 538 11.97 28.61 -21.78
CA GLY A 538 12.43 29.59 -22.78
C GLY A 538 13.87 30.07 -22.57
N VAL A 539 14.82 29.15 -22.63
CA VAL A 539 16.24 29.44 -22.83
C VAL A 539 16.65 28.80 -24.16
N SER A 540 16.26 29.44 -25.27
CA SER A 540 16.94 29.22 -26.55
C SER A 540 18.43 29.43 -26.30
N TYR A 541 19.23 28.37 -26.44
CA TYR A 541 20.63 28.25 -26.00
C TYR A 541 21.36 29.58 -25.82
N LEU A 542 21.97 29.75 -24.65
CA LEU A 542 22.92 30.82 -24.35
C LEU A 542 23.79 31.13 -25.59
N ASN A 543 23.43 32.23 -26.25
CA ASN A 543 24.05 32.83 -27.45
C ASN A 543 23.65 32.40 -28.88
N ASN A 544 22.51 31.76 -29.22
CA ASN A 544 22.09 31.78 -30.66
C ASN A 544 20.61 31.64 -31.09
N VAL A 545 20.22 32.60 -31.93
CA VAL A 545 19.16 32.64 -32.97
C VAL A 545 17.69 32.73 -32.54
N SER A 546 16.98 33.61 -33.25
CA SER A 546 15.59 34.02 -33.07
C SER A 546 14.63 33.39 -34.09
N LYS A 547 13.31 33.53 -33.79
CA LYS A 547 12.11 33.23 -34.61
C LYS A 547 11.57 31.79 -34.55
N THR A 548 10.49 31.62 -33.80
CA THR A 548 9.35 30.76 -34.17
C THR A 548 8.05 31.48 -33.76
N ASP A 549 7.00 31.38 -34.57
CA ASP A 549 5.71 32.06 -34.37
C ASP A 549 4.62 31.03 -34.00
N ASP A 550 4.50 30.63 -32.72
CA ASP A 550 3.40 29.78 -32.20
C ASP A 550 2.62 30.51 -31.09
N PRO A 551 1.34 30.88 -31.30
CA PRO A 551 0.56 31.70 -30.36
C PRO A 551 0.08 30.95 -29.10
N ARG A 552 0.50 29.71 -28.85
CA ARG A 552 0.07 28.91 -27.69
C ARG A 552 0.97 29.03 -26.44
N TYR A 553 2.08 29.76 -26.53
CA TYR A 553 3.10 29.85 -25.46
C TYR A 553 3.40 31.28 -24.97
N ASP A 554 2.57 32.26 -25.33
CA ASP A 554 2.68 33.69 -24.98
C ASP A 554 2.59 34.02 -23.46
N HIS A 555 2.61 33.03 -22.58
CA HIS A 555 2.51 33.18 -21.13
C HIS A 555 3.81 32.85 -20.37
N TYR A 556 4.87 32.43 -21.07
CA TYR A 556 6.22 32.24 -20.51
C TYR A 556 7.26 33.11 -21.22
N VAL A 557 6.93 34.39 -21.43
CA VAL A 557 7.88 35.40 -21.90
C VAL A 557 8.86 35.72 -20.77
N TYR A 558 10.04 35.09 -20.80
CA TYR A 558 11.20 35.63 -20.09
C TYR A 558 11.55 36.99 -20.70
N ASP A 559 11.60 38.03 -19.87
CA ASP A 559 12.07 39.35 -20.30
C ASP A 559 13.59 39.30 -20.57
N THR A 560 13.96 39.01 -21.82
CA THR A 560 15.35 38.93 -22.29
C THR A 560 16.10 40.27 -22.23
N LYS A 561 15.49 41.31 -21.66
CA LYS A 561 16.09 42.60 -21.36
C LYS A 561 16.85 42.63 -20.02
N TYR A 562 16.71 41.60 -19.18
CA TYR A 562 17.41 41.46 -17.89
C TYR A 562 18.10 40.09 -17.76
N SER A 563 19.24 39.93 -18.44
CA SER A 563 20.11 38.75 -18.33
C SER A 563 20.60 38.56 -16.89
N THR A 564 20.06 37.57 -16.18
CA THR A 564 20.34 37.34 -14.75
C THR A 564 20.91 35.95 -14.44
N TRP A 565 21.17 35.12 -15.46
CA TRP A 565 21.80 33.81 -15.28
C TRP A 565 23.25 33.97 -14.81
N ASP A 566 23.53 33.48 -13.60
CA ASP A 566 24.87 33.35 -13.02
C ASP A 566 25.14 31.87 -12.74
N PRO A 567 25.90 31.17 -13.61
CA PRO A 567 26.10 29.74 -13.52
C PRO A 567 27.03 29.34 -12.38
N MET A 568 26.79 28.15 -11.82
CA MET A 568 27.56 27.56 -10.72
C MET A 568 28.25 26.27 -11.17
N ASP A 569 29.50 26.11 -10.74
CA ASP A 569 30.29 24.88 -10.89
C ASP A 569 30.45 24.39 -12.36
N GLU A 570 30.46 25.29 -13.34
CA GLU A 570 30.55 24.94 -14.78
C GLU A 570 31.72 24.01 -15.10
N ASP A 571 32.89 24.33 -14.55
CA ASP A 571 34.17 23.61 -14.73
C ASP A 571 34.22 22.21 -14.10
N MET A 572 33.23 21.80 -13.30
CA MET A 572 33.21 20.44 -12.75
C MET A 572 32.88 19.41 -13.83
N VAL A 573 33.80 18.46 -14.02
CA VAL A 573 33.76 17.38 -15.02
C VAL A 573 33.87 16.01 -14.35
N SER A 574 33.15 15.00 -14.88
CA SER A 574 33.20 13.65 -14.34
C SER A 574 34.55 12.99 -14.58
N LEU A 575 35.03 12.29 -13.55
CA LEU A 575 36.23 11.44 -13.60
C LEU A 575 35.82 9.97 -13.77
N ASP A 576 36.80 9.10 -13.97
CA ASP A 576 36.61 7.64 -13.94
C ASP A 576 37.17 7.05 -12.63
N PRO A 577 36.42 7.12 -11.51
CA PRO A 577 36.92 6.76 -10.18
C PRO A 577 37.02 5.26 -9.93
N ILE A 578 36.47 4.42 -10.82
CA ILE A 578 36.46 2.95 -10.68
C ILE A 578 37.20 2.24 -11.83
N GLU A 579 37.90 3.00 -12.69
CA GLU A 579 38.60 2.51 -13.89
C GLU A 579 37.67 1.63 -14.75
N PHE A 580 36.51 2.18 -15.13
CA PHE A 580 35.44 1.42 -15.77
C PHE A 580 35.83 0.88 -17.15
N HIS A 581 36.13 -0.41 -17.19
CA HIS A 581 36.43 -1.15 -18.42
C HIS A 581 35.15 -1.71 -19.06
N SER A 582 34.89 -1.34 -20.32
CA SER A 582 33.94 -2.03 -21.19
C SER A 582 34.63 -2.51 -22.46
N GLU A 583 34.08 -3.53 -23.12
CA GLU A 583 34.61 -4.04 -24.40
C GLU A 583 34.32 -3.08 -25.59
N GLU A 584 33.47 -2.06 -25.39
CA GLU A 584 32.98 -1.17 -26.46
C GLU A 584 33.64 0.22 -26.45
N GLU A 585 33.74 0.88 -25.29
CA GLU A 585 34.30 2.25 -25.15
C GLU A 585 34.77 2.50 -23.69
N PRO A 586 35.95 3.12 -23.45
CA PRO A 586 36.35 3.59 -22.13
C PRO A 586 35.40 4.67 -21.57
N TYR A 587 35.13 4.69 -20.26
CA TYR A 587 34.17 5.65 -19.69
C TYR A 587 34.55 7.11 -19.97
N LYS A 588 35.83 7.45 -19.87
CA LYS A 588 36.32 8.80 -20.20
C LYS A 588 36.03 9.21 -21.65
N GLU A 589 36.31 8.34 -22.62
CA GLU A 589 36.06 8.64 -24.04
C GLU A 589 34.56 8.83 -24.32
N ARG A 590 33.72 8.05 -23.64
CA ARG A 590 32.26 8.19 -23.65
C ARG A 590 31.82 9.55 -23.10
N VAL A 591 32.35 10.01 -21.96
CA VAL A 591 32.07 11.36 -21.43
C VAL A 591 32.52 12.43 -22.43
N ASP A 592 33.76 12.36 -22.92
CA ASP A 592 34.32 13.30 -23.90
C ASP A 592 33.48 13.33 -25.21
N SER A 593 32.86 12.21 -25.59
CA SER A 593 31.94 12.08 -26.72
C SER A 593 30.62 12.83 -26.49
N TYR A 594 29.99 12.65 -25.32
CA TYR A 594 28.74 13.35 -24.98
C TYR A 594 28.95 14.84 -24.69
N GLN A 595 30.08 15.24 -24.11
CA GLN A 595 30.48 16.65 -23.97
C GLN A 595 30.59 17.33 -25.34
N ARG A 596 31.31 16.72 -26.30
CA ARG A 596 31.41 17.23 -27.68
C ARG A 596 30.08 17.26 -28.42
N LYS A 597 29.18 16.31 -28.14
CA LYS A 597 27.86 16.21 -28.80
C LYS A 597 26.87 17.27 -28.32
N THR A 598 26.88 17.59 -27.02
CA THR A 598 25.88 18.46 -26.37
C THR A 598 26.38 19.87 -26.10
N GLY A 599 27.71 20.07 -26.05
CA GLY A 599 28.34 21.32 -25.60
C GLY A 599 28.36 21.49 -24.08
N LEU A 600 27.81 20.54 -23.30
CA LEU A 600 27.76 20.61 -21.83
C LEU A 600 28.98 19.93 -21.20
N THR A 601 29.38 20.35 -20.01
CA THR A 601 30.40 19.64 -19.22
C THR A 601 29.85 18.38 -18.54
N GLU A 602 28.55 18.36 -18.23
CA GLU A 602 27.86 17.28 -17.53
C GLU A 602 26.33 17.37 -17.75
N ALA A 603 25.59 16.30 -17.42
CA ALA A 603 24.14 16.15 -17.58
C ALA A 603 23.25 17.08 -16.73
N VAL A 604 23.83 18.04 -16.01
CA VAL A 604 23.09 19.07 -15.28
C VAL A 604 23.84 20.40 -15.35
N GLN A 605 23.09 21.46 -15.62
CA GLN A 605 23.52 22.85 -15.46
C GLN A 605 22.86 23.40 -14.19
N THR A 606 23.60 24.16 -13.40
CA THR A 606 23.17 24.72 -12.12
C THR A 606 23.59 26.18 -12.02
N GLY A 607 22.79 27.02 -11.39
CA GLY A 607 23.08 28.45 -11.25
C GLY A 607 21.97 29.23 -10.59
N THR A 608 22.10 30.54 -10.56
CA THR A 608 21.05 31.46 -10.10
C THR A 608 20.49 32.29 -11.23
N GLY A 609 19.28 32.81 -11.08
CA GLY A 609 18.62 33.66 -12.06
C GLY A 609 17.41 34.37 -11.49
N GLN A 610 16.67 35.10 -12.31
CA GLN A 610 15.37 35.65 -11.92
C GLN A 610 14.23 35.04 -12.74
N LEU A 611 13.15 34.65 -12.06
CA LEU A 611 11.88 34.23 -12.65
C LEU A 611 10.82 35.26 -12.24
N ASN A 612 10.27 36.02 -13.19
CA ASN A 612 9.31 37.10 -12.93
C ASN A 612 9.79 38.11 -11.87
N GLY A 613 11.10 38.42 -11.85
CA GLY A 613 11.74 39.31 -10.88
C GLY A 613 12.03 38.69 -9.51
N ILE A 614 11.65 37.43 -9.28
CA ILE A 614 11.99 36.66 -8.07
C ILE A 614 13.36 36.00 -8.29
N PRO A 615 14.38 36.25 -7.45
CA PRO A 615 15.64 35.54 -7.54
C PRO A 615 15.44 34.06 -7.16
N VAL A 616 15.98 33.15 -7.96
CA VAL A 616 15.84 31.69 -7.80
C VAL A 616 17.19 31.00 -7.99
N ALA A 617 17.36 29.87 -7.29
CA ALA A 617 18.40 28.89 -7.60
C ALA A 617 17.78 27.83 -8.52
N ILE A 618 18.36 27.56 -9.69
CA ILE A 618 17.80 26.65 -10.68
C ILE A 618 18.83 25.64 -11.21
N GLY A 619 18.41 24.38 -11.28
CA GLY A 619 19.16 23.28 -11.86
C GLY A 619 18.36 22.59 -12.96
N VAL A 620 18.95 22.40 -14.13
CA VAL A 620 18.30 21.82 -15.31
C VAL A 620 19.12 20.64 -15.82
N MET A 621 18.51 19.46 -15.86
CA MET A 621 19.13 18.23 -16.38
C MET A 621 18.88 18.07 -17.87
N ASP A 622 19.90 17.61 -18.60
CA ASP A 622 19.82 17.34 -20.05
C ASP A 622 19.86 15.83 -20.33
N PHE A 623 18.76 15.31 -20.86
CA PHE A 623 18.65 13.88 -21.20
C PHE A 623 19.54 13.46 -22.38
N GLN A 624 19.95 14.39 -23.25
CA GLN A 624 20.86 14.10 -24.36
C GLN A 624 22.27 13.74 -23.87
N PHE A 625 22.68 14.24 -22.70
CA PHE A 625 23.96 13.91 -22.06
C PHE A 625 23.84 12.57 -21.33
N MET A 626 24.31 11.48 -21.95
CA MET A 626 24.32 10.14 -21.35
C MET A 626 22.96 9.72 -20.72
N GLY A 627 21.84 10.07 -21.35
CA GLY A 627 20.50 9.78 -20.84
C GLY A 627 20.12 10.57 -19.59
N GLY A 628 20.75 11.72 -19.32
CA GLY A 628 20.58 12.47 -18.08
C GLY A 628 21.06 11.70 -16.84
N SER A 629 21.93 10.68 -17.01
CA SER A 629 22.31 9.78 -15.92
C SER A 629 23.11 10.50 -14.83
N MET A 630 22.75 10.28 -13.57
CA MET A 630 23.35 10.98 -12.43
C MET A 630 24.71 10.38 -12.07
N GLY A 631 25.80 10.98 -12.53
CA GLY A 631 27.15 10.74 -12.02
C GLY A 631 27.43 11.47 -10.69
N SER A 632 28.64 11.29 -10.15
CA SER A 632 29.10 11.96 -8.92
C SER A 632 29.07 13.47 -9.05
N VAL A 633 29.39 14.01 -10.23
CA VAL A 633 29.36 15.46 -10.50
C VAL A 633 27.94 16.00 -10.62
N VAL A 634 27.00 15.24 -11.19
CA VAL A 634 25.57 15.61 -11.17
C VAL A 634 25.07 15.70 -9.73
N GLY A 635 25.45 14.73 -8.90
CA GLY A 635 25.21 14.72 -7.46
C GLY A 635 25.75 15.95 -6.74
N GLU A 636 27.01 16.27 -6.99
CA GLU A 636 27.71 17.42 -6.40
C GLU A 636 27.08 18.75 -6.81
N LYS A 637 26.84 18.98 -8.11
CA LYS A 637 26.23 20.21 -8.65
C LYS A 637 24.86 20.47 -8.03
N ILE A 638 23.99 19.45 -8.01
CA ILE A 638 22.65 19.57 -7.41
C ILE A 638 22.76 19.83 -5.91
N THR A 639 23.65 19.13 -5.19
CA THR A 639 23.83 19.35 -3.75
C THR A 639 24.28 20.77 -3.43
N ARG A 640 25.30 21.29 -4.13
CA ARG A 640 25.79 22.67 -3.94
C ARG A 640 24.75 23.73 -4.25
N LEU A 641 23.94 23.50 -5.29
CA LEU A 641 22.83 24.39 -5.62
C LEU A 641 21.78 24.42 -4.49
N ILE A 642 21.46 23.27 -3.89
CA ILE A 642 20.54 23.19 -2.74
C ILE A 642 21.14 23.90 -1.53
N GLU A 643 22.39 23.60 -1.16
CA GLU A 643 23.09 24.24 -0.04
C GLU A 643 23.19 25.77 -0.23
N TYR A 644 23.46 26.24 -1.43
CA TYR A 644 23.44 27.66 -1.78
C TYR A 644 22.04 28.26 -1.63
N ALA A 645 21.01 27.58 -2.16
CA ALA A 645 19.62 28.02 -2.02
C ALA A 645 19.17 28.09 -0.54
N THR A 646 19.62 27.16 0.30
CA THR A 646 19.41 27.20 1.76
C THR A 646 20.08 28.44 2.37
N ASN A 647 21.36 28.64 2.11
CA ASN A 647 22.16 29.71 2.70
C ASN A 647 21.73 31.12 2.26
N GLN A 648 21.22 31.26 1.04
CA GLN A 648 20.69 32.53 0.50
C GLN A 648 19.17 32.68 0.65
N ASN A 649 18.49 31.69 1.24
CA ASN A 649 17.03 31.60 1.36
C ASN A 649 16.28 31.84 0.02
N LEU A 650 16.79 31.24 -1.05
CA LEU A 650 16.21 31.35 -2.40
C LEU A 650 15.23 30.21 -2.67
N PRO A 651 14.15 30.45 -3.44
CA PRO A 651 13.38 29.38 -4.07
C PRO A 651 14.28 28.53 -4.98
N LEU A 652 14.24 27.22 -4.77
CA LEU A 652 14.97 26.21 -5.54
C LEU A 652 14.03 25.61 -6.60
N ILE A 653 14.51 25.52 -7.84
CA ILE A 653 13.83 24.88 -8.96
C ILE A 653 14.76 23.79 -9.51
N LEU A 654 14.30 22.55 -9.56
CA LEU A 654 15.04 21.43 -10.18
C LEU A 654 14.20 20.83 -11.30
N VAL A 655 14.74 20.85 -12.53
CA VAL A 655 14.11 20.34 -13.74
C VAL A 655 14.76 19.00 -14.07
N CYS A 656 14.11 17.93 -13.62
CA CYS A 656 14.68 16.58 -13.64
C CYS A 656 14.36 15.83 -14.93
N ALA A 657 15.39 15.44 -15.66
CA ALA A 657 15.33 14.58 -16.83
C ALA A 657 16.47 13.55 -16.75
N SER A 658 16.19 12.33 -16.31
CA SER A 658 17.22 11.33 -16.01
C SER A 658 16.77 9.89 -16.27
N GLY A 659 17.68 9.09 -16.83
CA GLY A 659 17.60 7.64 -16.97
C GLY A 659 18.08 6.87 -15.73
N GLY A 660 18.41 7.55 -14.63
CA GLY A 660 18.81 6.94 -13.36
C GLY A 660 20.30 7.10 -13.02
N ALA A 661 20.80 6.22 -12.15
CA ALA A 661 22.20 6.24 -11.69
C ALA A 661 23.18 5.89 -12.84
N ARG A 662 24.31 6.60 -12.90
CA ARG A 662 25.37 6.35 -13.86
C ARG A 662 26.16 5.09 -13.48
N MET A 663 25.84 3.98 -14.14
CA MET A 663 26.45 2.66 -13.91
C MET A 663 27.99 2.68 -14.00
N GLN A 664 28.56 3.53 -14.85
CA GLN A 664 30.00 3.68 -15.05
C GLN A 664 30.76 4.24 -13.83
N GLU A 665 30.05 4.76 -12.82
CA GLU A 665 30.63 5.20 -11.54
C GLU A 665 30.20 4.31 -10.36
N GLY A 666 29.45 3.24 -10.63
CA GLY A 666 29.05 2.23 -9.65
C GLY A 666 28.36 2.82 -8.41
N SER A 667 28.87 2.46 -7.22
CA SER A 667 28.31 2.90 -5.94
C SER A 667 28.45 4.40 -5.67
N LEU A 668 29.43 5.08 -6.26
CA LEU A 668 29.65 6.52 -6.05
C LEU A 668 28.51 7.36 -6.65
N SER A 669 27.95 6.92 -7.79
CA SER A 669 26.73 7.48 -8.36
C SER A 669 25.51 7.26 -7.45
N LEU A 670 25.33 6.04 -6.93
CA LEU A 670 24.19 5.71 -6.05
C LEU A 670 24.23 6.52 -4.73
N MET A 671 25.41 6.75 -4.17
CA MET A 671 25.58 7.54 -2.95
C MET A 671 25.14 9.01 -3.10
N GLN A 672 25.11 9.54 -4.32
CA GLN A 672 24.64 10.91 -4.55
C GLN A 672 23.16 11.10 -4.22
N MET A 673 22.33 10.06 -4.35
CA MET A 673 20.92 10.15 -3.98
C MET A 673 20.77 10.47 -2.49
N ALA A 674 21.53 9.78 -1.62
CA ALA A 674 21.53 10.05 -0.19
C ALA A 674 22.09 11.44 0.13
N LYS A 675 23.13 11.89 -0.59
CA LYS A 675 23.72 13.23 -0.43
C LYS A 675 22.70 14.34 -0.76
N ILE A 676 22.07 14.27 -1.94
CA ILE A 676 21.02 15.20 -2.36
C ILE A 676 19.83 15.18 -1.39
N SER A 677 19.38 13.99 -0.96
CA SER A 677 18.28 13.88 0.01
C SER A 677 18.60 14.55 1.34
N SER A 678 19.84 14.49 1.83
CA SER A 678 20.26 15.20 3.05
C SER A 678 20.19 16.71 2.86
N ALA A 679 20.73 17.23 1.76
CA ALA A 679 20.70 18.67 1.48
C ALA A 679 19.26 19.19 1.28
N LEU A 680 18.37 18.41 0.62
CA LEU A 680 16.96 18.74 0.49
C LEU A 680 16.23 18.76 1.84
N TYR A 681 16.54 17.83 2.74
CA TYR A 681 16.01 17.83 4.11
C TYR A 681 16.41 19.10 4.86
N ASP A 682 17.68 19.51 4.77
CA ASP A 682 18.16 20.75 5.40
C ASP A 682 17.52 21.99 4.75
N TYR A 683 17.35 22.02 3.42
CA TYR A 683 16.65 23.10 2.70
C TYR A 683 15.17 23.22 3.09
N GLN A 684 14.49 22.10 3.33
CA GLN A 684 13.09 22.08 3.78
C GLN A 684 12.95 22.45 5.26
N SER A 685 13.92 22.08 6.11
CA SER A 685 13.89 22.31 7.55
C SER A 685 14.25 23.74 7.98
N ASN A 686 14.89 24.52 7.09
CA ASN A 686 15.33 25.90 7.35
C ASN A 686 14.40 26.97 6.75
N LYS A 687 13.16 26.62 6.38
CA LYS A 687 12.15 27.54 5.80
C LYS A 687 11.05 27.95 6.77
#